data_AF-A0A9E2P0Q1-F1
#
_entry.id   AF-A0A9E2P0Q1-F1
#
_cell.length_a   1.000
_cell.length_b   1.000
_cell.length_c   1.000
_cell.angle_alpha   90.00
_cell.angle_beta   90.00
_cell.angle_gamma   90.00
#
_symmetry.space_group_name_H-M   'P 1'
#
loop_
_entity.id
_entity.type
_entity.pdbx_description
1 polymer ?
#
loop_
_entity_poly.entity_id
_entity_poly.type
_entity_poly.pdbx_seq_one_letter_code
_entity_poly.pdbx_strand_id
1 'polypeptide(L)'
;MKKIFMFLLLVIGLVNTVQAQNQITVSGKILNVEANKEGKRNLPFTDELVEVFSYASKSDAETSLKLMEEQAKQGLTYHGLKEIDIVEADPYTGYYEIKAYANGWLLVKVGLSSELREVKNQLQINFNIRGAVALEQVVVQATNTTPNELRVIPVATARFGNVLPLTLTLPIGEHYGKTNARFVYQPFVVDCTTDSIEAFGRPYVLEGNEYHHTQDRRMGYDLSRDTLQIFVDPAKKLSKDAFVLNYADTIKLKHTDRNYAVFGSFAFMDYNNIYYSKTAMVNTCRNILLMDFMEMPRFKPYYLNFEDYKKIAERKERPVPGEIQINFLINKAEPDMTDSSTVYQLDNLVRLLSDISSGAVLKSLSIEGVASPDGSYDSNLKLAQRRTDFLQSFIAQRLNVRGYERKSGARVTSWKELADTVMAYDTILAQRLNQVLKEDRNHNANSVAVKKSGLMEELAPYLEKMRKVTYTCVYVVNRPLSPTEILLKYQANAHDTFLPYEYWNLFQMVKDTARLEDLYKRGAATAKAYENGRAWVLPECLLAASYINRDTFDVDLLAPLVDRTPISVSDKRPKLNYVKRDFNGYETLVNPEAVVANYLIMCMKARDYESASVAAQILAEAHNDKYADLIAFALCMRGSFYNRPDVFKRVAATSPVNEVILNLMMGTNRNNAYAQNALEKVSDKNPLYWYLKAVLADRQDQGQSMSFDLPEAVKCLVTCFRMDEKFLNIALRDGSLKEATVDEAIAEYETQKQQ
;
A
#
# COMPACT_ATOMS: atom_id res chain seq x y z
N MET A 1 74.90 55.97 -15.42
CA MET A 1 74.92 56.97 -16.51
C MET A 1 73.67 56.77 -17.36
N LYS A 2 72.93 57.87 -17.58
CA LYS A 2 71.85 58.14 -18.55
C LYS A 2 70.52 57.37 -18.46
N LYS A 3 69.52 58.16 -18.06
CA LYS A 3 68.05 58.05 -18.19
C LYS A 3 67.60 57.82 -19.65
N ILE A 4 66.43 57.19 -19.83
CA ILE A 4 65.31 57.51 -20.77
C ILE A 4 64.09 56.70 -20.26
N PHE A 5 63.11 57.31 -19.58
CA PHE A 5 61.82 57.81 -20.09
C PHE A 5 60.91 56.76 -20.77
N MET A 6 59.99 56.19 -19.97
CA MET A 6 58.53 56.10 -20.19
C MET A 6 58.03 55.90 -21.63
N PHE A 7 57.42 54.73 -21.94
CA PHE A 7 56.00 54.65 -22.31
C PHE A 7 55.49 53.20 -22.41
N LEU A 8 54.30 53.05 -21.83
CA LEU A 8 53.35 51.95 -21.85
C LEU A 8 52.89 51.65 -23.30
N LEU A 9 53.09 50.43 -23.85
CA LEU A 9 52.20 49.79 -24.84
C LEU A 9 52.72 48.43 -25.33
N LEU A 10 51.77 47.49 -25.45
CA LEU A 10 51.81 46.26 -26.25
C LEU A 10 52.55 45.03 -25.67
N VAL A 11 52.02 44.47 -24.60
CA VAL A 11 51.89 43.00 -24.49
C VAL A 11 50.44 42.65 -24.79
N ILE A 12 50.08 42.64 -26.08
CA ILE A 12 48.94 41.83 -26.53
C ILE A 12 49.51 40.43 -26.67
N GLY A 13 49.50 39.69 -25.57
CA GLY A 13 49.50 38.24 -25.64
C GLY A 13 48.30 37.82 -26.48
N LEU A 14 48.51 36.82 -27.33
CA LEU A 14 47.47 36.04 -28.00
C LEU A 14 46.52 35.45 -26.95
N VAL A 15 45.60 36.27 -26.46
CA VAL A 15 44.35 35.82 -25.91
C VAL A 15 43.52 35.52 -27.14
N ASN A 16 43.46 34.25 -27.53
CA ASN A 16 42.26 33.76 -28.16
C ASN A 16 41.15 34.10 -27.17
N THR A 17 40.44 35.18 -27.46
CA THR A 17 39.23 35.54 -26.76
C THR A 17 38.29 34.36 -27.00
N VAL A 18 38.21 33.47 -26.01
CA VAL A 18 37.02 32.63 -25.86
C VAL A 18 35.92 33.63 -25.55
N GLN A 19 35.33 34.21 -26.60
CA GLN A 19 33.99 34.74 -26.48
C GLN A 19 33.17 33.61 -25.89
N ALA A 20 32.61 33.82 -24.70
CA ALA A 20 31.59 32.94 -24.17
C ALA A 20 30.50 32.84 -25.26
N GLN A 21 30.47 31.72 -25.97
CA GLN A 21 29.50 31.50 -27.03
C GLN A 21 28.13 31.48 -26.35
N ASN A 22 27.28 32.43 -26.70
CA ASN A 22 25.94 32.52 -26.13
C ASN A 22 25.11 31.31 -26.60
N GLN A 23 24.50 30.59 -25.67
CA GLN A 23 23.61 29.47 -26.00
C GLN A 23 22.20 30.00 -26.26
N ILE A 24 21.56 29.46 -27.30
CA ILE A 24 20.18 29.77 -27.68
C ILE A 24 19.40 28.46 -27.82
N THR A 25 18.09 28.53 -27.58
CA THR A 25 17.17 27.44 -27.91
C THR A 25 16.80 27.56 -29.39
N VAL A 26 17.13 26.53 -30.17
CA VAL A 26 16.77 26.43 -31.59
C VAL A 26 15.66 25.40 -31.72
N SER A 27 14.60 25.75 -32.43
CA SER A 27 13.49 24.84 -32.73
C SER A 27 13.32 24.67 -34.23
N GLY A 28 12.52 23.70 -34.66
CA GLY A 28 12.25 23.53 -36.08
C GLY A 28 11.50 22.27 -36.40
N LYS A 29 11.31 22.02 -37.70
CA LYS A 29 10.72 20.79 -38.22
C LYS A 29 11.65 20.07 -39.16
N ILE A 30 11.74 18.75 -39.01
CA ILE A 30 12.50 17.86 -39.88
C ILE A 30 11.50 17.04 -40.69
N LEU A 31 11.51 17.22 -42.01
CA LEU A 31 10.53 16.63 -42.91
C LEU A 31 11.24 15.77 -43.97
N ASN A 32 10.63 14.63 -44.27
CA ASN A 32 11.03 13.71 -45.33
C ASN A 32 10.52 14.22 -46.68
N VAL A 33 11.44 14.46 -47.61
CA VAL A 33 11.13 14.93 -48.97
C VAL A 33 10.58 13.81 -49.85
N GLU A 34 10.87 12.54 -49.53
CA GLU A 34 10.41 11.36 -50.32
C GLU A 34 9.01 10.88 -49.95
N ALA A 35 8.51 11.25 -48.77
CA ALA A 35 7.11 11.01 -48.38
C ALA A 35 6.12 11.80 -49.28
N ASN A 36 6.62 12.70 -50.12
CA ASN A 36 5.86 13.49 -51.08
C ASN A 36 5.56 12.71 -52.37
N LYS A 37 4.78 11.63 -52.28
CA LYS A 37 4.17 11.02 -53.46
C LYS A 37 3.02 11.94 -53.91
N GLU A 38 3.07 12.41 -55.16
CA GLU A 38 2.03 13.24 -55.84
C GLU A 38 2.03 14.77 -55.60
N GLY A 39 3.08 15.39 -55.05
CA GLY A 39 3.18 16.86 -54.98
C GLY A 39 2.39 17.54 -53.85
N LYS A 40 2.14 16.82 -52.76
CA LYS A 40 1.58 17.34 -51.49
C LYS A 40 2.69 17.83 -50.54
N ARG A 41 2.37 18.21 -49.30
CA ARG A 41 3.35 18.75 -48.34
C ARG A 41 4.31 17.66 -47.85
N ASN A 42 5.59 17.99 -47.62
CA ASN A 42 6.56 17.08 -46.98
C ASN A 42 6.04 16.66 -45.59
N LEU A 43 6.16 15.37 -45.27
CA LEU A 43 5.72 14.78 -44.00
C LEU A 43 6.92 14.46 -43.11
N PRO A 44 6.78 14.42 -41.77
CA PRO A 44 7.82 13.95 -40.86
C PRO A 44 8.24 12.50 -41.12
N PHE A 45 9.40 12.11 -40.61
CA PHE A 45 9.81 10.70 -40.56
C PHE A 45 9.06 10.00 -39.41
N THR A 46 8.21 9.03 -39.75
CA THR A 46 7.37 8.28 -38.79
C THR A 46 8.00 6.97 -38.35
N ASP A 47 8.83 6.38 -39.21
CA ASP A 47 9.34 5.00 -39.05
C ASP A 47 10.87 4.96 -38.87
N GLU A 48 11.52 6.13 -38.84
CA GLU A 48 12.97 6.26 -38.65
C GLU A 48 13.25 7.23 -37.50
N LEU A 49 14.22 6.85 -36.65
CA LEU A 49 14.70 7.72 -35.58
C LEU A 49 15.37 8.96 -36.19
N VAL A 50 14.91 10.15 -35.79
CA VAL A 50 15.47 11.43 -36.19
C VAL A 50 16.17 12.07 -35.00
N GLU A 51 17.49 12.04 -34.99
CA GLU A 51 18.30 12.65 -33.94
C GLU A 51 18.88 13.99 -34.41
N VAL A 52 18.83 14.98 -33.53
CA VAL A 52 19.43 16.30 -33.72
C VAL A 52 20.52 16.49 -32.67
N PHE A 53 21.75 16.70 -33.13
CA PHE A 53 22.93 16.92 -32.31
C PHE A 53 23.36 18.38 -32.43
N SER A 54 23.86 18.95 -31.33
CA SER A 54 24.40 20.31 -31.30
C SER A 54 25.90 20.34 -30.99
N TYR A 55 26.66 21.07 -31.80
CA TYR A 55 28.12 21.18 -31.70
C TYR A 55 28.58 22.64 -31.64
N ALA A 56 29.72 22.86 -30.97
CA ALA A 56 30.33 24.18 -30.81
C ALA A 56 31.05 24.68 -32.05
N SER A 57 31.60 23.76 -32.85
CA SER A 57 32.34 24.08 -34.06
C SER A 57 31.97 23.15 -35.20
N LYS A 58 32.17 23.63 -36.43
CA LYS A 58 32.01 22.83 -37.65
C LYS A 58 32.91 21.59 -37.64
N SER A 59 34.15 21.74 -37.15
CA SER A 59 35.14 20.67 -37.10
C SER A 59 34.69 19.51 -36.21
N ASP A 60 34.09 19.82 -35.06
CA ASP A 60 33.58 18.80 -34.14
C ASP A 60 32.39 18.04 -34.75
N ALA A 61 31.49 18.77 -35.43
CA ALA A 61 30.34 18.17 -36.08
C ALA A 61 30.72 17.27 -37.27
N GLU A 62 31.69 17.68 -38.09
CA GLU A 62 32.19 16.88 -39.22
C GLU A 62 32.97 15.64 -38.77
N THR A 63 33.77 15.78 -37.71
CA THR A 63 34.50 14.65 -37.12
C THR A 63 33.53 13.64 -36.53
N SER A 64 32.50 14.14 -35.84
CA SER A 64 31.40 13.35 -35.29
C SER A 64 30.64 12.60 -36.37
N LEU A 65 30.28 13.26 -37.47
CA LEU A 65 29.62 12.62 -38.60
C LEU A 65 30.46 11.47 -39.19
N LYS A 66 31.76 11.67 -39.41
CA LYS A 66 32.66 10.61 -39.91
C LYS A 66 32.74 9.42 -38.94
N LEU A 67 32.87 9.70 -37.64
CA LEU A 67 32.90 8.67 -36.61
C LEU A 67 31.56 7.90 -36.55
N MET A 68 30.42 8.59 -36.67
CA MET A 68 29.09 7.96 -36.78
C MET A 68 29.02 7.02 -37.98
N GLU A 69 29.55 7.42 -39.14
CA GLU A 69 29.55 6.60 -40.35
C GLU A 69 30.49 5.38 -40.24
N GLU A 70 31.66 5.54 -39.62
CA GLU A 70 32.60 4.44 -39.36
C GLU A 70 32.06 3.42 -38.34
N GLN A 71 31.45 3.90 -37.26
CA GLN A 71 30.82 3.04 -36.25
C GLN A 71 29.60 2.32 -36.81
N ALA A 72 28.77 2.99 -37.62
CA ALA A 72 27.66 2.36 -38.32
C ALA A 72 28.11 1.21 -39.24
N LYS A 73 29.25 1.36 -39.95
CA LYS A 73 29.82 0.28 -40.78
C LYS A 73 30.30 -0.93 -39.97
N GLN A 74 30.61 -0.75 -38.69
CA GLN A 74 31.03 -1.80 -37.77
C GLN A 74 29.89 -2.36 -36.92
N GLY A 75 28.64 -1.89 -37.12
CA GLY A 75 27.50 -2.26 -36.30
C GLY A 75 27.58 -1.72 -34.86
N LEU A 76 28.43 -0.73 -34.61
CA LEU A 76 28.63 -0.09 -33.30
C LEU A 76 27.77 1.17 -33.21
N THR A 77 27.22 1.43 -32.03
CA THR A 77 26.46 2.67 -31.76
C THR A 77 27.41 3.86 -31.66
N TYR A 78 26.95 5.04 -32.08
CA TYR A 78 27.76 6.25 -31.98
C TYR A 78 28.01 6.66 -30.53
N HIS A 79 29.27 6.93 -30.21
CA HIS A 79 29.70 7.54 -28.95
C HIS A 79 30.34 8.89 -29.29
N GLY A 80 29.67 9.98 -28.93
CA GLY A 80 30.07 11.29 -29.41
C GLY A 80 31.26 11.95 -28.75
N LEU A 81 31.92 12.76 -29.55
CA LEU A 81 32.95 13.73 -29.16
C LEU A 81 32.25 15.07 -28.89
N LYS A 82 32.24 15.50 -27.62
CA LYS A 82 31.91 16.88 -27.19
C LYS A 82 30.69 17.53 -27.89
N GLU A 83 29.55 16.83 -27.95
CA GLU A 83 28.26 17.50 -28.18
C GLU A 83 27.78 18.28 -26.95
N ILE A 84 26.96 19.31 -27.17
CA ILE A 84 26.36 20.13 -26.10
C ILE A 84 25.06 19.50 -25.62
N ASP A 85 24.24 19.06 -26.57
CA ASP A 85 22.90 18.51 -26.34
C ASP A 85 22.46 17.65 -27.54
N ILE A 86 21.52 16.73 -27.29
CA ILE A 86 20.91 15.85 -28.29
C ILE A 86 19.41 15.76 -28.03
N VAL A 87 18.60 15.89 -29.07
CA VAL A 87 17.14 15.70 -29.00
C VAL A 87 16.65 14.82 -30.14
N GLU A 88 15.58 14.08 -29.89
CA GLU A 88 14.83 13.35 -30.91
C GLU A 88 13.71 14.25 -31.45
N ALA A 89 13.53 14.28 -32.78
CA ALA A 89 12.42 14.99 -33.37
C ALA A 89 11.11 14.21 -33.18
N ASP A 90 10.02 14.89 -32.88
CA ASP A 90 8.70 14.29 -32.72
C ASP A 90 8.29 13.56 -34.02
N PRO A 91 8.01 12.24 -33.97
CA PRO A 91 7.80 11.43 -35.18
C PRO A 91 6.50 11.78 -35.92
N TYR A 92 5.55 12.47 -35.28
CA TYR A 92 4.26 12.82 -35.88
C TYR A 92 4.23 14.23 -36.48
N THR A 93 5.04 15.14 -35.94
CA THR A 93 5.04 16.56 -36.29
C THR A 93 6.36 17.05 -36.89
N GLY A 94 7.41 16.24 -36.75
CA GLY A 94 8.79 16.55 -37.12
C GLY A 94 9.44 17.58 -36.20
N TYR A 95 8.75 18.00 -35.13
CA TYR A 95 9.21 19.11 -34.29
C TYR A 95 10.39 18.72 -33.43
N TYR A 96 11.40 19.59 -33.35
CA TYR A 96 12.50 19.45 -32.41
C TYR A 96 12.76 20.78 -31.72
N GLU A 97 13.34 20.71 -30.52
CA GLU A 97 13.83 21.85 -29.76
C GLU A 97 15.11 21.46 -29.02
N ILE A 98 16.19 22.20 -29.24
CA ILE A 98 17.53 21.86 -28.74
C ILE A 98 18.30 23.11 -28.31
N LYS A 99 19.15 22.98 -27.28
CA LYS A 99 20.10 24.03 -26.92
C LYS A 99 21.35 23.96 -27.81
N ALA A 100 21.67 25.05 -28.48
CA ALA A 100 22.86 25.15 -29.33
C ALA A 100 23.57 26.50 -29.14
N TYR A 101 24.86 26.59 -29.49
CA TYR A 101 25.52 27.89 -29.53
C TYR A 101 25.01 28.73 -30.69
N ALA A 102 24.88 30.04 -30.49
CA ALA A 102 24.42 30.98 -31.51
C ALA A 102 25.24 30.90 -32.82
N ASN A 103 26.54 30.60 -32.75
CA ASN A 103 27.43 30.35 -33.90
C ASN A 103 27.86 28.88 -34.03
N GLY A 104 27.11 27.96 -33.38
CA GLY A 104 27.34 26.53 -33.43
C GLY A 104 26.74 25.86 -34.67
N TRP A 105 26.71 24.54 -34.63
CA TRP A 105 26.27 23.68 -35.73
C TRP A 105 25.26 22.64 -35.24
N LEU A 106 24.26 22.36 -36.06
CA LEU A 106 23.31 21.26 -35.88
C LEU A 106 23.62 20.15 -36.89
N LEU A 107 23.69 18.93 -36.41
CA LEU A 107 23.74 17.73 -37.23
C LEU A 107 22.43 16.98 -37.03
N VAL A 108 21.71 16.71 -38.11
CA VAL A 108 20.51 15.87 -38.10
C VAL A 108 20.86 14.53 -38.71
N LYS A 109 20.50 13.43 -38.04
CA LYS A 109 20.71 12.07 -38.54
C LYS A 109 19.38 11.31 -38.58
N VAL A 110 19.12 10.67 -39.72
CA VAL A 110 17.93 9.87 -39.98
C VAL A 110 18.34 8.65 -40.81
N GLY A 111 18.34 7.46 -40.19
CA GLY A 111 18.84 6.25 -40.83
C GLY A 111 20.28 6.41 -41.36
N LEU A 112 20.49 6.18 -42.66
CA LEU A 112 21.77 6.42 -43.34
C LEU A 112 21.96 7.86 -43.83
N SER A 113 20.92 8.69 -43.77
CA SER A 113 20.97 10.09 -44.17
C SER A 113 21.40 11.00 -43.03
N SER A 114 22.16 12.05 -43.37
CA SER A 114 22.54 13.08 -42.42
C SER A 114 22.63 14.44 -43.09
N GLU A 115 22.25 15.50 -42.38
CA GLU A 115 22.39 16.88 -42.84
C GLU A 115 23.02 17.74 -41.75
N LEU A 116 24.03 18.52 -42.13
CA LEU A 116 24.76 19.42 -41.23
C LEU A 116 24.42 20.88 -41.57
N ARG A 117 24.07 21.69 -40.58
CA ARG A 117 23.70 23.10 -40.79
C ARG A 117 24.18 24.03 -39.68
N GLU A 118 24.62 25.22 -40.05
CA GLU A 118 25.05 26.26 -39.12
C GLU A 118 23.87 26.99 -38.47
N VAL A 119 23.96 27.28 -37.17
CA VAL A 119 22.87 27.91 -36.39
C VAL A 119 22.70 29.40 -36.73
N LYS A 120 23.80 30.15 -36.93
CA LYS A 120 23.80 31.59 -37.31
C LYS A 120 22.81 32.48 -36.55
N ASN A 121 22.69 32.26 -35.24
CA ASN A 121 21.79 32.97 -34.33
C ASN A 121 20.29 32.87 -34.73
N GLN A 122 19.92 31.83 -35.49
CA GLN A 122 18.54 31.55 -35.86
C GLN A 122 17.88 30.73 -34.76
N LEU A 123 16.70 31.17 -34.31
CA LEU A 123 15.89 30.46 -33.32
C LEU A 123 15.02 29.36 -33.95
N GLN A 124 14.86 29.38 -35.28
CA GLN A 124 14.07 28.39 -36.01
C GLN A 124 14.79 27.90 -37.26
N ILE A 125 15.01 26.58 -37.37
CA ILE A 125 15.73 25.95 -38.49
C ILE A 125 14.99 24.67 -38.92
N ASN A 126 14.45 24.64 -40.14
CA ASN A 126 13.74 23.45 -40.65
C ASN A 126 14.60 22.64 -41.62
N PHE A 127 14.60 21.31 -41.49
CA PHE A 127 15.34 20.42 -42.40
C PHE A 127 14.38 19.70 -43.34
N ASN A 128 14.82 19.53 -44.59
CA ASN A 128 14.12 18.78 -45.62
C ASN A 128 15.09 17.71 -46.13
N ILE A 129 15.06 16.54 -45.50
CA ILE A 129 16.03 15.47 -45.71
C ILE A 129 15.41 14.43 -46.64
N ARG A 130 16.17 13.92 -47.61
CA ARG A 130 15.80 12.71 -48.33
C ARG A 130 16.19 11.51 -47.47
N GLY A 131 15.22 10.75 -46.99
CA GLY A 131 15.50 9.47 -46.33
C GLY A 131 16.25 8.55 -47.30
N ALA A 132 17.27 7.85 -46.81
CA ALA A 132 17.78 6.71 -47.56
C ALA A 132 16.73 5.61 -47.45
N VAL A 133 16.37 4.96 -48.56
CA VAL A 133 15.45 3.81 -48.54
C VAL A 133 16.10 2.70 -47.71
N ALA A 134 15.86 2.70 -46.39
CA ALA A 134 15.84 1.47 -45.64
C ALA A 134 14.77 0.62 -46.34
N LEU A 135 15.16 -0.55 -46.85
CA LEU A 135 14.18 -1.60 -47.11
C LEU A 135 13.42 -1.72 -45.81
N GLU A 136 12.16 -1.26 -45.85
CA GLU A 136 11.23 -1.37 -44.73
C GLU A 136 11.50 -2.73 -44.12
N GLN A 137 11.77 -2.78 -42.81
CA GLN A 137 11.30 -3.94 -42.08
C GLN A 137 9.84 -3.97 -42.49
N VAL A 138 9.52 -4.95 -43.32
CA VAL A 138 8.18 -5.20 -43.76
C VAL A 138 7.46 -5.57 -42.45
N VAL A 139 6.99 -4.56 -41.71
CA VAL A 139 5.58 -4.57 -41.36
C VAL A 139 4.99 -4.90 -42.70
N VAL A 140 4.54 -6.14 -42.83
CA VAL A 140 3.68 -6.47 -43.95
C VAL A 140 2.57 -5.45 -43.73
N GLN A 141 2.64 -4.30 -44.40
CA GLN A 141 1.50 -3.71 -45.05
C GLN A 141 1.07 -4.84 -45.97
N ALA A 142 0.41 -5.82 -45.37
CA ALA A 142 -0.65 -6.49 -46.02
C ALA A 142 -1.58 -5.31 -46.28
N THR A 143 -1.41 -4.68 -47.46
CA THR A 143 -2.57 -4.50 -48.31
C THR A 143 -3.35 -5.77 -48.11
N ASN A 144 -4.39 -5.68 -47.27
CA ASN A 144 -5.13 -6.81 -46.77
C ASN A 144 -5.39 -7.72 -47.97
N THR A 145 -4.64 -8.81 -48.10
CA THR A 145 -4.78 -9.74 -49.22
C THR A 145 -6.13 -10.48 -49.13
N THR A 146 -6.84 -10.25 -48.02
CA THR A 146 -8.26 -10.53 -47.81
C THR A 146 -9.00 -9.21 -47.56
N PRO A 147 -9.68 -8.61 -48.56
CA PRO A 147 -10.33 -7.29 -48.48
C PRO A 147 -11.35 -7.08 -47.35
N ASN A 148 -11.77 -8.15 -46.66
CA ASN A 148 -12.93 -8.15 -45.76
C ASN A 148 -12.65 -8.67 -44.33
N GLU A 149 -11.39 -8.81 -43.91
CA GLU A 149 -11.10 -9.33 -42.56
C GLU A 149 -10.16 -8.44 -41.75
N LEU A 150 -10.60 -8.07 -40.54
CA LEU A 150 -9.80 -7.32 -39.58
C LEU A 150 -8.73 -8.23 -38.98
N ARG A 151 -7.46 -8.04 -39.36
CA ARG A 151 -6.33 -8.82 -38.82
C ARG A 151 -5.81 -8.17 -37.55
N VAL A 152 -5.99 -8.88 -36.43
CA VAL A 152 -5.41 -8.51 -35.13
C VAL A 152 -4.24 -9.44 -34.89
N ILE A 153 -3.06 -8.87 -34.70
CA ILE A 153 -1.85 -9.61 -34.33
C ILE A 153 -1.75 -9.57 -32.81
N PRO A 154 -1.84 -10.71 -32.11
CA PRO A 154 -1.69 -10.73 -30.66
C PRO A 154 -0.27 -10.32 -30.26
N VAL A 155 -0.13 -9.42 -29.29
CA VAL A 155 1.17 -8.98 -28.76
C VAL A 155 1.21 -9.16 -27.25
N ALA A 156 2.27 -9.79 -26.75
CA ALA A 156 2.50 -9.95 -25.33
C ALA A 156 2.60 -8.58 -24.64
N THR A 157 1.81 -8.37 -23.60
CA THR A 157 1.82 -7.12 -22.82
C THR A 157 2.49 -7.33 -21.46
N ALA A 158 3.21 -6.31 -21.01
CA ALA A 158 3.79 -6.25 -19.67
C ALA A 158 2.75 -6.28 -18.57
N ARG A 159 2.98 -7.12 -17.57
CA ARG A 159 2.14 -7.22 -16.37
C ARG A 159 2.87 -6.60 -15.19
N PHE A 160 2.14 -5.80 -14.42
CA PHE A 160 2.66 -5.04 -13.28
C PHE A 160 1.94 -5.50 -12.01
N GLY A 161 2.32 -6.65 -11.45
CA GLY A 161 1.65 -7.22 -10.28
C GLY A 161 0.16 -7.46 -10.53
N ASN A 162 -0.69 -6.68 -9.85
CA ASN A 162 -2.14 -6.71 -10.05
C ASN A 162 -2.66 -5.74 -11.13
N VAL A 163 -1.80 -5.25 -12.02
CA VAL A 163 -2.15 -4.26 -13.04
C VAL A 163 -1.82 -4.80 -14.42
N LEU A 164 -2.82 -4.83 -15.30
CA LEU A 164 -2.66 -5.20 -16.71
C LEU A 164 -3.03 -4.00 -17.60
N PRO A 165 -2.06 -3.39 -18.28
CA PRO A 165 -2.34 -2.43 -19.34
C PRO A 165 -3.13 -3.09 -20.47
N LEU A 166 -4.15 -2.40 -20.97
CA LEU A 166 -4.91 -2.80 -22.14
C LEU A 166 -4.59 -1.81 -23.25
N THR A 167 -3.67 -2.16 -24.13
CA THR A 167 -3.30 -1.32 -25.27
C THR A 167 -3.63 -2.01 -26.58
N LEU A 168 -4.16 -1.25 -27.53
CA LEU A 168 -4.39 -1.71 -28.90
C LEU A 168 -4.17 -0.55 -29.86
N THR A 169 -3.29 -0.77 -30.81
CA THR A 169 -3.14 0.07 -32.00
C THR A 169 -3.49 -0.79 -33.20
N LEU A 170 -4.62 -0.49 -33.85
CA LEU A 170 -5.15 -1.32 -34.93
C LEU A 170 -5.58 -0.47 -36.12
N PRO A 171 -4.95 -0.59 -37.29
CA PRO A 171 -5.43 0.05 -38.50
C PRO A 171 -6.76 -0.58 -38.94
N ILE A 172 -7.77 0.27 -39.11
CA ILE A 172 -9.08 -0.06 -39.67
C ILE A 172 -9.12 0.47 -41.10
N GLY A 173 -9.28 -0.43 -42.06
CA GLY A 173 -9.30 -0.09 -43.47
C GLY A 173 -10.53 0.72 -43.89
N GLU A 174 -10.45 1.28 -45.10
CA GLU A 174 -11.61 1.79 -45.83
C GLU A 174 -12.64 0.66 -45.96
N HIS A 175 -13.93 0.98 -46.07
CA HIS A 175 -15.08 0.04 -46.15
C HIS A 175 -15.71 -0.45 -44.82
N TYR A 176 -15.04 -0.37 -43.68
CA TYR A 176 -15.66 -0.75 -42.39
C TYR A 176 -16.64 0.31 -41.86
N GLY A 177 -16.23 1.58 -41.87
CA GLY A 177 -17.02 2.67 -41.30
C GLY A 177 -18.08 3.24 -42.26
N LYS A 178 -19.15 3.81 -41.69
CA LYS A 178 -20.22 4.53 -42.42
C LYS A 178 -20.70 5.73 -41.60
N THR A 179 -21.23 6.74 -42.27
CA THR A 179 -21.83 7.93 -41.62
C THR A 179 -23.10 7.61 -40.83
N ASN A 180 -23.80 6.53 -41.18
CA ASN A 180 -25.02 6.04 -40.54
C ASN A 180 -24.78 4.79 -39.67
N ALA A 181 -23.55 4.56 -39.21
CA ALA A 181 -23.17 3.44 -38.37
C ALA A 181 -22.51 3.88 -37.06
N ARG A 182 -22.44 2.93 -36.13
CA ARG A 182 -21.69 2.98 -34.88
C ARG A 182 -20.65 1.85 -34.88
N PHE A 183 -19.46 2.16 -34.43
CA PHE A 183 -18.40 1.20 -34.14
C PHE A 183 -18.28 1.04 -32.62
N VAL A 184 -18.17 -0.20 -32.15
CA VAL A 184 -17.95 -0.54 -30.74
C VAL A 184 -16.77 -1.50 -30.64
N TYR A 185 -15.79 -1.12 -29.83
CA TYR A 185 -14.70 -1.99 -29.38
C TYR A 185 -14.86 -2.26 -27.89
N GLN A 186 -14.96 -3.52 -27.51
CA GLN A 186 -15.07 -3.96 -26.12
C GLN A 186 -13.95 -4.95 -25.81
N PRO A 187 -12.90 -4.54 -25.08
CA PRO A 187 -11.90 -5.47 -24.59
C PRO A 187 -12.39 -6.22 -23.36
N PHE A 188 -11.92 -7.46 -23.19
CA PHE A 188 -12.12 -8.25 -21.99
C PHE A 188 -10.90 -9.13 -21.71
N VAL A 189 -10.66 -9.37 -20.42
CA VAL A 189 -9.50 -10.08 -19.90
C VAL A 189 -9.93 -11.47 -19.47
N VAL A 190 -9.18 -12.49 -19.88
CA VAL A 190 -9.41 -13.90 -19.54
C VAL A 190 -8.23 -14.40 -18.70
N ASP A 191 -8.53 -15.02 -17.57
CA ASP A 191 -7.52 -15.73 -16.77
C ASP A 191 -7.15 -17.04 -17.48
N CYS A 192 -5.90 -17.17 -17.91
CA CYS A 192 -5.42 -18.33 -18.68
C CYS A 192 -5.28 -19.61 -17.84
N THR A 193 -5.48 -19.52 -16.52
CA THR A 193 -5.47 -20.70 -15.63
C THR A 193 -6.87 -21.29 -15.50
N THR A 194 -7.91 -20.47 -15.53
CA THR A 194 -9.30 -20.90 -15.30
C THR A 194 -10.20 -20.78 -16.52
N ASP A 195 -9.69 -20.20 -17.63
CA ASP A 195 -10.42 -19.89 -18.86
C ASP A 195 -11.69 -19.05 -18.64
N SER A 196 -11.72 -18.28 -17.55
CA SER A 196 -12.87 -17.44 -17.18
C SER A 196 -12.57 -15.96 -17.44
N ILE A 197 -13.60 -15.20 -17.83
CA ILE A 197 -13.50 -13.74 -17.94
C ILE A 197 -13.27 -13.16 -16.55
N GLU A 198 -12.13 -12.48 -16.39
CA GLU A 198 -11.74 -11.81 -15.14
C GLU A 198 -12.34 -10.40 -15.06
N ALA A 199 -12.31 -9.66 -16.17
CA ALA A 199 -12.82 -8.29 -16.24
C ALA A 199 -13.14 -7.85 -17.68
N PHE A 200 -14.03 -6.86 -17.80
CA PHE A 200 -14.25 -6.11 -19.04
C PHE A 200 -13.54 -4.75 -18.94
N GLY A 201 -12.83 -4.35 -20.00
CA GLY A 201 -12.30 -2.99 -20.12
C GLY A 201 -13.39 -1.98 -20.46
N ARG A 202 -13.05 -0.69 -20.49
CA ARG A 202 -14.01 0.33 -20.93
C ARG A 202 -14.28 0.18 -22.43
N PRO A 203 -15.55 0.16 -22.89
CA PRO A 203 -15.83 0.19 -24.31
C PRO A 203 -15.31 1.48 -24.96
N TYR A 204 -14.92 1.39 -26.23
CA TYR A 204 -14.61 2.53 -27.08
C TYR A 204 -15.62 2.59 -28.22
N VAL A 205 -16.28 3.73 -28.36
CA VAL A 205 -17.39 3.89 -29.31
C VAL A 205 -17.11 5.05 -30.26
N LEU A 206 -17.27 4.81 -31.56
CA LEU A 206 -17.30 5.85 -32.58
C LEU A 206 -18.66 5.88 -33.25
N GLU A 207 -19.18 7.07 -33.48
CA GLU A 207 -20.45 7.25 -34.17
C GLU A 207 -20.28 8.06 -35.45
N GLY A 208 -20.99 7.63 -36.49
CA GLY A 208 -21.18 8.44 -37.67
C GLY A 208 -22.20 9.56 -37.40
N ASN A 209 -22.05 10.67 -38.13
CA ASN A 209 -22.93 11.85 -37.97
C ASN A 209 -24.42 11.52 -38.07
N GLU A 210 -24.82 10.74 -39.08
CA GLU A 210 -26.22 10.39 -39.31
C GLU A 210 -26.72 9.41 -38.25
N TYR A 211 -25.84 8.51 -37.78
CA TYR A 211 -26.16 7.59 -36.70
C TYR A 211 -26.47 8.37 -35.42
N HIS A 212 -25.58 9.29 -35.04
CA HIS A 212 -25.71 10.10 -33.82
C HIS A 212 -27.00 10.93 -33.79
N HIS A 213 -27.31 11.66 -34.88
CA HIS A 213 -28.56 12.42 -34.96
C HIS A 213 -29.81 11.55 -34.93
N THR A 214 -29.74 10.36 -35.52
CA THR A 214 -30.84 9.40 -35.43
C THR A 214 -30.96 8.84 -34.02
N GLN A 215 -29.84 8.68 -33.30
CA GLN A 215 -29.84 8.14 -31.95
C GLN A 215 -30.46 9.15 -30.99
N ASP A 216 -30.06 10.41 -31.11
CA ASP A 216 -30.60 11.52 -30.35
C ASP A 216 -32.13 11.58 -30.49
N ARG A 217 -32.63 11.51 -31.74
CA ARG A 217 -34.08 11.43 -32.01
C ARG A 217 -34.73 10.19 -31.39
N ARG A 218 -34.12 9.01 -31.50
CA ARG A 218 -34.65 7.75 -30.92
C ARG A 218 -34.68 7.78 -29.39
N MET A 219 -33.74 8.48 -28.76
CA MET A 219 -33.70 8.66 -27.31
C MET A 219 -34.62 9.79 -26.83
N GLY A 220 -35.34 10.46 -27.75
CA GLY A 220 -36.23 11.57 -27.41
C GLY A 220 -35.49 12.85 -27.08
N TYR A 221 -34.37 13.11 -27.78
CA TYR A 221 -33.46 14.25 -27.59
C TYR A 221 -32.76 14.26 -26.21
N ASP A 222 -32.61 13.07 -25.63
CA ASP A 222 -31.95 12.84 -24.35
C ASP A 222 -31.00 11.64 -24.46
N LEU A 223 -29.80 11.90 -24.99
CA LEU A 223 -28.77 10.88 -25.20
C LEU A 223 -28.29 10.19 -23.92
N SER A 224 -28.61 10.70 -22.72
CA SER A 224 -28.28 10.02 -21.46
C SER A 224 -28.97 8.67 -21.31
N ARG A 225 -30.04 8.43 -22.08
CA ARG A 225 -30.77 7.16 -22.12
C ARG A 225 -30.05 6.07 -22.91
N ASP A 226 -29.07 6.44 -23.72
CA ASP A 226 -28.20 5.47 -24.38
C ASP A 226 -27.03 5.10 -23.47
N THR A 227 -27.01 3.83 -23.07
CA THR A 227 -25.96 3.28 -22.21
C THR A 227 -24.55 3.38 -22.80
N LEU A 228 -24.42 3.47 -24.13
CA LEU A 228 -23.13 3.61 -24.80
C LEU A 228 -22.69 5.06 -25.01
N GLN A 229 -23.59 6.03 -24.82
CA GLN A 229 -23.30 7.44 -25.08
C GLN A 229 -22.09 7.95 -24.29
N ILE A 230 -21.94 7.50 -23.05
CA ILE A 230 -20.85 7.90 -22.15
C ILE A 230 -19.46 7.45 -22.64
N PHE A 231 -19.40 6.52 -23.61
CA PHE A 231 -18.18 5.96 -24.18
C PHE A 231 -17.91 6.45 -25.61
N VAL A 232 -18.78 7.30 -26.17
CA VAL A 232 -18.59 7.88 -27.50
C VAL A 232 -17.42 8.84 -27.45
N ASP A 233 -16.45 8.65 -28.34
CA ASP A 233 -15.34 9.58 -28.51
C ASP A 233 -15.88 10.94 -29.03
N PRO A 234 -15.76 12.03 -28.26
CA PRO A 234 -16.29 13.32 -28.67
C PRO A 234 -15.44 13.99 -29.77
N ALA A 235 -14.18 13.57 -29.93
CA ALA A 235 -13.22 14.18 -30.86
C ALA A 235 -13.21 13.47 -32.22
N LYS A 236 -13.62 12.21 -32.28
CA LYS A 236 -13.55 11.38 -33.49
C LYS A 236 -14.91 10.85 -33.90
N LYS A 237 -15.20 10.92 -35.20
CA LYS A 237 -16.44 10.41 -35.79
C LYS A 237 -16.14 9.25 -36.72
N LEU A 238 -17.07 8.32 -36.82
CA LEU A 238 -17.00 7.25 -37.80
C LEU A 238 -17.36 7.80 -39.19
N SER A 239 -16.47 7.64 -40.14
CA SER A 239 -16.70 7.95 -41.56
C SER A 239 -16.40 6.71 -42.41
N LYS A 240 -16.37 6.87 -43.74
CA LYS A 240 -15.96 5.80 -44.66
C LYS A 240 -14.43 5.69 -44.78
N ASP A 241 -13.71 6.66 -44.23
CA ASP A 241 -12.26 6.77 -44.36
C ASP A 241 -11.57 5.77 -43.43
N ALA A 242 -10.39 5.29 -43.84
CA ALA A 242 -9.55 4.49 -42.97
C ALA A 242 -9.15 5.29 -41.72
N PHE A 243 -9.00 4.59 -40.61
CA PHE A 243 -8.53 5.19 -39.37
C PHE A 243 -7.74 4.19 -38.52
N VAL A 244 -6.89 4.70 -37.64
CA VAL A 244 -6.23 3.85 -36.63
C VAL A 244 -7.03 3.92 -35.33
N LEU A 245 -7.42 2.76 -34.80
CA LEU A 245 -7.94 2.61 -33.45
C LEU A 245 -6.76 2.63 -32.48
N ASN A 246 -6.71 3.64 -31.63
CA ASN A 246 -5.76 3.74 -30.52
C ASN A 246 -6.55 3.62 -29.22
N TYR A 247 -6.37 2.51 -28.52
CA TYR A 247 -6.99 2.23 -27.24
C TYR A 247 -5.93 2.05 -26.17
N ALA A 248 -6.15 2.69 -25.03
CA ALA A 248 -5.33 2.54 -23.84
C ALA A 248 -6.24 2.58 -22.60
N ASP A 249 -6.20 1.53 -21.79
CA ASP A 249 -6.86 1.44 -20.50
C ASP A 249 -6.00 0.60 -19.56
N THR A 250 -6.45 0.37 -18.32
CA THR A 250 -5.78 -0.50 -17.38
C THR A 250 -6.79 -1.24 -16.51
N ILE A 251 -6.54 -2.53 -16.28
CA ILE A 251 -7.37 -3.39 -15.45
C ILE A 251 -6.63 -3.79 -14.17
N LYS A 252 -7.36 -3.76 -13.05
CA LYS A 252 -6.94 -4.35 -11.79
C LYS A 252 -7.30 -5.85 -11.78
N LEU A 253 -6.29 -6.69 -11.58
CA LEU A 253 -6.38 -8.15 -11.51
C LEU A 253 -6.55 -8.61 -10.07
N LYS A 254 -7.26 -9.73 -9.84
CA LYS A 254 -7.35 -10.34 -8.50
C LYS A 254 -6.11 -11.16 -8.14
N HIS A 255 -5.54 -11.88 -9.12
CA HIS A 255 -4.42 -12.79 -8.89
C HIS A 255 -3.14 -12.26 -9.55
N THR A 256 -2.12 -11.98 -8.72
CA THR A 256 -0.84 -11.40 -9.15
C THR A 256 0.20 -12.43 -9.56
N ASP A 257 -0.17 -13.70 -9.61
CA ASP A 257 0.68 -14.85 -9.88
C ASP A 257 0.23 -15.63 -11.12
N ARG A 258 -0.80 -15.16 -11.83
CA ARG A 258 -1.37 -15.76 -13.04
C ARG A 258 -1.11 -14.92 -14.29
N ASN A 259 -1.28 -15.55 -15.44
CA ASN A 259 -1.21 -14.89 -16.74
C ASN A 259 -2.61 -14.68 -17.31
N TYR A 260 -2.74 -13.64 -18.12
CA TYR A 260 -4.02 -13.20 -18.66
C TYR A 260 -3.92 -12.91 -20.15
N ALA A 261 -4.88 -13.40 -20.91
CA ALA A 261 -5.09 -13.01 -22.29
C ALA A 261 -6.06 -11.83 -22.35
N VAL A 262 -5.93 -11.01 -23.38
CA VAL A 262 -6.91 -9.95 -23.68
C VAL A 262 -7.53 -10.28 -25.02
N PHE A 263 -8.86 -10.27 -25.06
CA PHE A 263 -9.64 -10.39 -26.27
C PHE A 263 -10.34 -9.07 -26.56
N GLY A 264 -10.45 -8.75 -27.83
CA GLY A 264 -11.17 -7.58 -28.34
C GLY A 264 -12.39 -8.02 -29.12
N SER A 265 -13.58 -7.57 -28.73
CA SER A 265 -14.79 -7.66 -29.54
C SER A 265 -14.98 -6.38 -30.33
N PHE A 266 -14.97 -6.49 -31.66
CA PHE A 266 -15.13 -5.38 -32.60
C PHE A 266 -16.46 -5.53 -33.31
N ALA A 267 -17.31 -4.51 -33.27
CA ALA A 267 -18.61 -4.53 -33.95
C ALA A 267 -18.86 -3.22 -34.70
N PHE A 268 -19.28 -3.32 -35.96
CA PHE A 268 -19.83 -2.21 -36.73
C PHE A 268 -21.30 -2.48 -37.01
N MET A 269 -22.14 -1.52 -36.67
CA MET A 269 -23.59 -1.67 -36.73
C MET A 269 -24.28 -0.41 -37.23
N ASP A 270 -25.30 -0.58 -38.04
CA ASP A 270 -26.32 0.46 -38.27
C ASP A 270 -27.56 0.16 -37.41
N TYR A 271 -28.65 0.88 -37.62
CA TYR A 271 -29.87 0.67 -36.84
C TYR A 271 -30.62 -0.64 -37.10
N ASN A 272 -30.30 -1.30 -38.21
CA ASN A 272 -31.00 -2.48 -38.67
C ASN A 272 -30.15 -3.73 -38.45
N ASN A 273 -28.82 -3.65 -38.61
CA ASN A 273 -27.94 -4.81 -38.60
C ASN A 273 -26.55 -4.50 -38.00
N ILE A 274 -25.98 -5.50 -37.32
CA ILE A 274 -24.53 -5.59 -37.12
C ILE A 274 -23.94 -6.16 -38.41
N TYR A 275 -23.40 -5.31 -39.27
CA TYR A 275 -22.92 -5.73 -40.59
C TYR A 275 -21.48 -6.24 -40.57
N TYR A 276 -20.75 -6.03 -39.49
CA TYR A 276 -19.46 -6.67 -39.25
C TYR A 276 -19.25 -6.89 -37.75
N SER A 277 -18.76 -8.08 -37.38
CA SER A 277 -18.32 -8.38 -36.02
C SER A 277 -17.13 -9.34 -36.05
N LYS A 278 -16.17 -9.14 -35.14
CA LYS A 278 -15.07 -10.07 -34.92
C LYS A 278 -14.66 -10.04 -33.45
N THR A 279 -14.37 -11.21 -32.90
CA THR A 279 -13.64 -11.33 -31.63
C THR A 279 -12.26 -11.89 -31.94
N ALA A 280 -11.22 -11.24 -31.43
CA ALA A 280 -9.85 -11.66 -31.66
C ALA A 280 -9.00 -11.50 -30.39
N MET A 281 -8.00 -12.35 -30.24
CA MET A 281 -6.99 -12.20 -29.20
C MET A 281 -6.10 -10.99 -29.53
N VAL A 282 -5.96 -10.08 -28.57
CA VAL A 282 -5.15 -8.86 -28.64
C VAL A 282 -3.84 -9.05 -27.88
N ASN A 283 -3.89 -9.72 -26.73
CA ASN A 283 -2.72 -10.05 -25.90
C ASN A 283 -2.73 -11.55 -25.59
N THR A 284 -1.56 -12.17 -25.68
CA THR A 284 -1.38 -13.60 -25.48
C THR A 284 -1.43 -13.99 -24.00
N CYS A 285 -1.56 -15.29 -23.73
CA CYS A 285 -1.40 -15.85 -22.38
C CYS A 285 0.05 -15.82 -21.86
N ARG A 286 1.00 -15.25 -22.61
CA ARG A 286 2.39 -15.07 -22.19
C ARG A 286 2.62 -13.59 -21.92
N ASN A 287 2.24 -13.10 -20.74
CA ASN A 287 2.50 -11.72 -20.38
C ASN A 287 4.02 -11.51 -20.19
N ILE A 288 4.52 -10.30 -20.43
CA ILE A 288 5.93 -9.98 -20.14
C ILE A 288 6.08 -9.84 -18.61
N LEU A 289 6.91 -10.69 -18.01
CA LEU A 289 7.06 -10.84 -16.55
C LEU A 289 8.37 -10.26 -16.00
N LEU A 290 9.15 -9.53 -16.80
CA LEU A 290 10.46 -9.01 -16.38
C LEU A 290 10.43 -8.20 -15.07
N MET A 291 9.32 -7.47 -14.82
CA MET A 291 9.14 -6.69 -13.59
C MET A 291 9.08 -7.55 -12.32
N ASP A 292 8.73 -8.83 -12.42
CA ASP A 292 8.72 -9.76 -11.27
C ASP A 292 10.14 -10.05 -10.73
N PHE A 293 11.19 -9.73 -11.50
CA PHE A 293 12.60 -9.88 -11.12
C PHE A 293 13.24 -8.62 -10.53
N MET A 294 12.48 -7.52 -10.41
CA MET A 294 13.02 -6.26 -9.85
C MET A 294 13.51 -6.46 -8.41
N GLU A 295 14.72 -5.96 -8.13
CA GLU A 295 15.31 -5.96 -6.79
C GLU A 295 14.77 -4.77 -5.99
N MET A 296 13.83 -5.06 -5.08
CA MET A 296 13.24 -4.05 -4.23
C MET A 296 13.94 -3.96 -2.86
N PRO A 297 14.26 -2.75 -2.36
CA PRO A 297 14.83 -2.59 -1.04
C PRO A 297 13.79 -2.94 0.04
N ARG A 298 14.27 -3.45 1.18
CA ARG A 298 13.43 -3.69 2.35
C ARG A 298 13.15 -2.36 3.07
N PHE A 299 12.00 -1.77 2.78
CA PHE A 299 11.56 -0.55 3.46
C PHE A 299 11.26 -0.80 4.93
N LYS A 300 11.76 0.09 5.79
CA LYS A 300 11.46 0.11 7.23
C LYS A 300 10.12 0.80 7.48
N PRO A 301 9.40 0.46 8.56
CA PRO A 301 8.16 1.15 8.88
C PRO A 301 8.42 2.58 9.36
N TYR A 302 7.38 3.40 9.21
CA TYR A 302 7.32 4.77 9.70
C TYR A 302 6.44 4.83 10.95
N TYR A 303 6.79 5.72 11.88
CA TYR A 303 6.08 5.86 13.15
C TYR A 303 5.46 7.25 13.23
N LEU A 304 4.26 7.29 13.82
CA LEU A 304 3.63 8.53 14.24
C LEU A 304 4.38 9.11 15.43
N ASN A 305 4.31 10.44 15.60
CA ASN A 305 4.71 11.05 16.85
C ASN A 305 3.73 10.61 17.95
N PHE A 306 4.25 9.90 18.95
CA PHE A 306 3.44 9.18 19.92
C PHE A 306 2.58 10.10 20.80
N GLU A 307 3.08 11.29 21.11
CA GLU A 307 2.39 12.27 21.97
C GLU A 307 1.20 12.93 21.29
N ASP A 308 1.22 13.10 19.96
CA ASP A 308 0.12 13.72 19.19
C ASP A 308 -1.18 12.92 19.27
N TYR A 309 -1.08 11.64 19.65
CA TYR A 309 -2.19 10.69 19.73
C TYR A 309 -2.48 10.23 21.17
N LYS A 310 -2.02 11.00 22.15
CA LYS A 310 -2.28 10.74 23.56
C LYS A 310 -3.77 10.86 23.88
N LYS A 311 -4.32 9.82 24.52
CA LYS A 311 -5.71 9.81 24.95
C LYS A 311 -5.88 10.53 26.29
N ILE A 312 -7.04 11.14 26.48
CA ILE A 312 -7.37 11.81 27.73
C ILE A 312 -7.74 10.74 28.76
N ALA A 313 -7.27 10.91 29.99
CA ALA A 313 -7.64 10.02 31.07
C ALA A 313 -9.11 10.23 31.47
N GLU A 314 -9.92 9.20 31.30
CA GLU A 314 -11.32 9.20 31.73
C GLU A 314 -11.47 8.68 33.16
N ARG A 315 -12.46 9.23 33.88
CA ARG A 315 -12.79 8.80 35.24
C ARG A 315 -13.61 7.53 35.17
N LYS A 316 -13.13 6.45 35.76
CA LYS A 316 -13.86 5.19 35.91
C LYS A 316 -14.01 4.82 37.37
N GLU A 317 -15.21 4.40 37.76
CA GLU A 317 -15.47 3.87 39.10
C GLU A 317 -14.77 2.52 39.28
N ARG A 318 -14.16 2.32 40.44
CA ARG A 318 -13.40 1.11 40.76
C ARG A 318 -13.90 0.52 42.08
N PRO A 319 -14.55 -0.65 42.03
CA PRO A 319 -14.86 -1.39 43.23
C PRO A 319 -13.61 -2.08 43.76
N VAL A 320 -13.36 -1.96 45.06
CA VAL A 320 -12.41 -2.77 45.82
C VAL A 320 -13.19 -3.51 46.90
N PRO A 321 -13.44 -4.82 46.70
CA PRO A 321 -14.02 -5.67 47.72
C PRO A 321 -12.98 -6.02 48.79
N GLY A 322 -13.42 -6.21 50.04
CA GLY A 322 -12.58 -6.66 51.14
C GLY A 322 -13.39 -7.33 52.26
N GLU A 323 -12.73 -8.11 53.09
CA GLU A 323 -13.33 -8.76 54.25
C GLU A 323 -12.48 -8.46 55.49
N ILE A 324 -13.13 -8.10 56.60
CA ILE A 324 -12.48 -7.97 57.91
C ILE A 324 -13.26 -8.74 58.97
N GLN A 325 -12.52 -9.28 59.93
CA GLN A 325 -13.03 -9.97 61.09
C GLN A 325 -12.88 -9.06 62.31
N ILE A 326 -14.01 -8.80 62.98
CA ILE A 326 -14.11 -7.90 64.12
C ILE A 326 -14.74 -8.66 65.26
N ASN A 327 -14.06 -8.71 66.40
CA ASN A 327 -14.62 -9.25 67.62
C ASN A 327 -15.51 -8.18 68.26
N PHE A 328 -16.72 -8.57 68.67
CA PHE A 328 -17.67 -7.69 69.35
C PHE A 328 -17.84 -8.13 70.79
N LEU A 329 -18.02 -7.15 71.69
CA LEU A 329 -18.37 -7.42 73.07
C LEU A 329 -19.68 -8.23 73.14
N ILE A 330 -19.74 -9.17 74.08
CA ILE A 330 -20.87 -10.09 74.23
C ILE A 330 -22.17 -9.30 74.41
N ASN A 331 -23.20 -9.64 73.62
CA ASN A 331 -24.52 -8.99 73.59
C ASN A 331 -24.52 -7.49 73.28
N LYS A 332 -23.41 -6.96 72.76
CA LYS A 332 -23.27 -5.56 72.36
C LYS A 332 -22.96 -5.44 70.87
N ALA A 333 -23.26 -4.27 70.34
CA ALA A 333 -22.88 -3.86 69.00
C ALA A 333 -21.46 -3.24 68.94
N GLU A 334 -20.86 -3.00 70.11
CA GLU A 334 -19.54 -2.39 70.26
C GLU A 334 -18.43 -3.43 69.96
N PRO A 335 -17.48 -3.14 69.06
CA PRO A 335 -16.27 -3.94 68.87
C PRO A 335 -15.43 -3.98 70.15
N ASP A 336 -14.76 -5.10 70.38
CA ASP A 336 -13.82 -5.24 71.48
C ASP A 336 -12.51 -4.51 71.15
N MET A 337 -12.36 -3.33 71.75
CA MET A 337 -11.18 -2.46 71.59
C MET A 337 -9.97 -2.93 72.40
N THR A 338 -10.12 -3.95 73.25
CA THR A 338 -9.01 -4.57 73.98
C THR A 338 -8.33 -5.69 73.19
N ASP A 339 -9.00 -6.19 72.14
CA ASP A 339 -8.44 -7.16 71.20
C ASP A 339 -7.55 -6.47 70.16
N SER A 340 -6.25 -6.79 70.19
CA SER A 340 -5.26 -6.24 69.28
C SER A 340 -5.54 -6.60 67.82
N SER A 341 -6.20 -7.73 67.53
CA SER A 341 -6.61 -8.10 66.16
C SER A 341 -7.69 -7.16 65.64
N THR A 342 -8.75 -6.95 66.42
CA THR A 342 -9.84 -6.03 66.09
C THR A 342 -9.35 -4.60 65.84
N VAL A 343 -8.48 -4.08 66.72
CA VAL A 343 -7.85 -2.77 66.55
C VAL A 343 -7.04 -2.72 65.26
N TYR A 344 -6.19 -3.71 65.01
CA TYR A 344 -5.38 -3.78 63.79
C TYR A 344 -6.23 -3.79 62.52
N GLN A 345 -7.31 -4.59 62.46
CA GLN A 345 -8.16 -4.67 61.27
C GLN A 345 -8.91 -3.36 61.00
N LEU A 346 -9.41 -2.71 62.05
CA LEU A 346 -10.09 -1.42 61.94
C LEU A 346 -9.14 -0.31 61.50
N ASP A 347 -7.95 -0.22 62.09
CA ASP A 347 -6.94 0.77 61.71
C ASP A 347 -6.44 0.54 60.29
N ASN A 348 -6.26 -0.71 59.88
CA ASN A 348 -5.85 -1.06 58.52
C ASN A 348 -6.94 -0.69 57.50
N LEU A 349 -8.22 -0.90 57.82
CA LEU A 349 -9.33 -0.46 56.97
C LEU A 349 -9.37 1.08 56.86
N VAL A 350 -9.26 1.80 57.98
CA VAL A 350 -9.25 3.27 57.98
C VAL A 350 -8.05 3.79 57.18
N ARG A 351 -6.88 3.17 57.33
CA ARG A 351 -5.67 3.50 56.57
C ARG A 351 -5.85 3.23 55.08
N LEU A 352 -6.35 2.06 54.69
CA LEU A 352 -6.65 1.71 53.30
C LEU A 352 -7.60 2.73 52.67
N LEU A 353 -8.71 3.07 53.35
CA LEU A 353 -9.67 4.04 52.86
C LEU A 353 -9.08 5.46 52.79
N SER A 354 -8.21 5.83 53.73
CA SER A 354 -7.49 7.12 53.73
C SER A 354 -6.47 7.19 52.59
N ASP A 355 -5.70 6.13 52.37
CA ASP A 355 -4.72 6.02 51.29
C ASP A 355 -5.41 6.09 49.92
N ILE A 356 -6.54 5.38 49.75
CA ILE A 356 -7.39 5.51 48.56
C ILE A 356 -7.81 6.98 48.37
N SER A 357 -8.27 7.65 49.42
CA SER A 357 -8.75 9.02 49.35
C SER A 357 -7.66 10.07 49.10
N SER A 358 -6.38 9.75 49.32
CA SER A 358 -5.25 10.64 49.06
C SER A 358 -5.02 10.92 47.57
N GLY A 359 -5.70 10.19 46.68
CA GLY A 359 -5.69 10.42 45.22
C GLY A 359 -7.00 10.07 44.50
N ALA A 360 -8.04 9.67 45.23
CA ALA A 360 -9.34 9.28 44.69
C ALA A 360 -10.49 9.93 45.47
N VAL A 361 -11.64 10.08 44.83
CA VAL A 361 -12.89 10.40 45.52
C VAL A 361 -13.60 9.10 45.86
N LEU A 362 -13.72 8.82 47.16
CA LEU A 362 -14.59 7.75 47.65
C LEU A 362 -16.03 8.06 47.23
N LYS A 363 -16.66 7.19 46.44
CA LYS A 363 -18.04 7.39 45.95
C LYS A 363 -19.04 6.72 46.86
N SER A 364 -18.80 5.47 47.23
CA SER A 364 -19.64 4.76 48.19
C SER A 364 -18.84 3.77 49.03
N LEU A 365 -19.23 3.63 50.30
CA LEU A 365 -18.77 2.56 51.17
C LEU A 365 -19.97 1.72 51.56
N SER A 366 -19.97 0.46 51.14
CA SER A 366 -20.97 -0.53 51.53
C SER A 366 -20.38 -1.44 52.59
N ILE A 367 -21.01 -1.48 53.77
CA ILE A 367 -20.62 -2.39 54.86
C ILE A 367 -21.78 -3.34 55.09
N GLU A 368 -21.49 -4.63 55.11
CA GLU A 368 -22.45 -5.67 55.43
C GLU A 368 -22.00 -6.44 56.68
N GLY A 369 -22.77 -6.30 57.74
CA GLY A 369 -22.56 -7.05 58.98
C GLY A 369 -23.16 -8.44 58.86
N VAL A 370 -22.39 -9.45 59.23
CA VAL A 370 -22.83 -10.84 59.23
C VAL A 370 -22.92 -11.35 60.66
N ALA A 371 -24.11 -11.79 61.06
CA ALA A 371 -24.30 -12.48 62.34
C ALA A 371 -24.27 -13.99 62.16
N SER A 372 -23.68 -14.68 63.13
CA SER A 372 -23.75 -16.13 63.27
C SER A 372 -25.20 -16.60 63.49
N PRO A 373 -25.51 -17.87 63.18
CA PRO A 373 -26.86 -18.42 63.30
C PRO A 373 -27.30 -18.75 64.74
N ASP A 374 -26.46 -18.48 65.74
CA ASP A 374 -26.64 -18.82 67.15
C ASP A 374 -27.69 -17.93 67.85
N GLY A 375 -28.96 -18.07 67.46
CA GLY A 375 -30.04 -17.26 68.03
C GLY A 375 -31.35 -17.35 67.26
N SER A 376 -32.28 -16.43 67.54
CA SER A 376 -33.41 -16.20 66.65
C SER A 376 -32.98 -15.29 65.50
N TYR A 377 -33.52 -15.55 64.32
CA TYR A 377 -33.20 -14.81 63.10
C TYR A 377 -33.37 -13.29 63.30
N ASP A 378 -34.53 -12.86 63.82
CA ASP A 378 -34.83 -11.44 64.02
C ASP A 378 -33.88 -10.76 65.01
N SER A 379 -33.49 -11.47 66.08
CA SER A 379 -32.55 -10.92 67.07
C SER A 379 -31.16 -10.79 66.47
N ASN A 380 -30.71 -11.81 65.73
CA ASN A 380 -29.38 -11.83 65.12
C ASN A 380 -29.29 -10.82 63.97
N LEU A 381 -30.36 -10.65 63.20
CA LEU A 381 -30.44 -9.64 62.15
C LEU A 381 -30.38 -8.22 62.74
N LYS A 382 -31.16 -7.94 63.79
CA LYS A 382 -31.09 -6.64 64.51
C LYS A 382 -29.72 -6.40 65.15
N LEU A 383 -29.04 -7.46 65.59
CA LEU A 383 -27.68 -7.36 66.13
C LEU A 383 -26.67 -7.05 65.01
N ALA A 384 -26.77 -7.74 63.87
CA ALA A 384 -25.96 -7.46 62.69
C ALA A 384 -26.16 -6.02 62.21
N GLN A 385 -27.41 -5.55 62.10
CA GLN A 385 -27.73 -4.16 61.73
C GLN A 385 -27.06 -3.16 62.67
N ARG A 386 -27.25 -3.31 63.99
CA ARG A 386 -26.64 -2.42 64.99
C ARG A 386 -25.11 -2.42 64.92
N ARG A 387 -24.48 -3.57 64.65
CA ARG A 387 -23.03 -3.71 64.45
C ARG A 387 -22.57 -2.99 63.19
N THR A 388 -23.28 -3.16 62.07
CA THR A 388 -22.99 -2.46 60.81
C THR A 388 -23.08 -0.95 61.00
N ASP A 389 -24.16 -0.45 61.61
CA ASP A 389 -24.39 0.99 61.81
C ASP A 389 -23.32 1.60 62.73
N PHE A 390 -22.94 0.86 63.78
CA PHE A 390 -21.85 1.25 64.66
C PHE A 390 -20.54 1.36 63.90
N LEU A 391 -20.16 0.34 63.13
CA LEU A 391 -18.92 0.34 62.37
C LEU A 391 -18.87 1.41 61.30
N GLN A 392 -19.99 1.64 60.62
CA GLN A 392 -20.10 2.73 59.65
C GLN A 392 -19.89 4.09 60.31
N SER A 393 -20.42 4.28 61.52
CA SER A 393 -20.20 5.49 62.33
C SER A 393 -18.75 5.59 62.82
N PHE A 394 -18.16 4.48 63.27
CA PHE A 394 -16.79 4.39 63.75
C PHE A 394 -15.78 4.75 62.64
N ILE A 395 -15.97 4.21 61.43
CA ILE A 395 -15.16 4.52 60.27
C ILE A 395 -15.37 5.98 59.86
N ALA A 396 -16.61 6.45 59.78
CA ALA A 396 -16.92 7.83 59.38
C ALA A 396 -16.30 8.88 60.32
N GLN A 397 -16.14 8.59 61.61
CA GLN A 397 -15.49 9.50 62.57
C GLN A 397 -13.97 9.58 62.40
N ARG A 398 -13.34 8.50 61.92
CA ARG A 398 -11.88 8.40 61.75
C ARG A 398 -11.41 8.68 60.33
N LEU A 399 -12.33 8.61 59.36
CA LEU A 399 -12.07 8.89 57.97
C LEU A 399 -12.19 10.40 57.70
N ASN A 400 -11.10 11.06 57.33
CA ASN A 400 -11.07 12.49 56.97
C ASN A 400 -11.66 12.78 55.56
N VAL A 401 -12.69 12.06 55.14
CA VAL A 401 -13.29 12.13 53.80
C VAL A 401 -14.79 12.37 53.92
N ARG A 402 -15.32 13.36 53.19
CA ARG A 402 -16.74 13.73 53.21
C ARG A 402 -17.39 13.52 51.86
N GLY A 403 -18.72 13.40 51.82
CA GLY A 403 -19.51 13.41 50.58
C GLY A 403 -19.62 12.08 49.83
N TYR A 404 -19.34 10.94 50.48
CA TYR A 404 -19.54 9.60 49.91
C TYR A 404 -20.86 8.99 50.36
N GLU A 405 -21.44 8.14 49.50
CA GLU A 405 -22.66 7.39 49.80
C GLU A 405 -22.36 6.26 50.80
N ARG A 406 -23.20 6.17 51.83
CA ARG A 406 -23.07 5.17 52.90
C ARG A 406 -24.16 4.12 52.72
N LYS A 407 -23.76 2.88 52.41
CA LYS A 407 -24.68 1.74 52.29
C LYS A 407 -24.43 0.80 53.46
N SER A 408 -25.50 0.43 54.15
CA SER A 408 -25.45 -0.58 55.21
C SER A 408 -26.31 -1.78 54.82
N GLY A 409 -25.73 -2.96 55.02
CA GLY A 409 -26.38 -4.25 54.87
C GLY A 409 -26.25 -5.04 56.16
N ALA A 410 -27.15 -5.99 56.35
CA ALA A 410 -27.05 -6.94 57.43
C ALA A 410 -27.68 -8.25 56.99
N ARG A 411 -27.03 -9.37 57.33
CA ARG A 411 -27.58 -10.70 57.12
C ARG A 411 -27.19 -11.63 58.25
N VAL A 412 -27.99 -12.67 58.41
CA VAL A 412 -27.69 -13.78 59.32
C VAL A 412 -27.25 -14.96 58.48
N THR A 413 -26.09 -15.51 58.79
CA THR A 413 -25.58 -16.72 58.15
C THR A 413 -26.56 -17.87 58.37
N SER A 414 -26.79 -18.70 57.35
CA SER A 414 -27.63 -19.88 57.51
C SER A 414 -26.89 -21.00 58.27
N TRP A 415 -27.64 -21.90 58.93
CA TRP A 415 -27.05 -23.09 59.54
C TRP A 415 -26.37 -24.02 58.52
N LYS A 416 -26.81 -23.99 57.25
CA LYS A 416 -26.19 -24.73 56.15
C LYS A 416 -24.83 -24.11 55.76
N GLU A 417 -24.75 -22.79 55.61
CA GLU A 417 -23.46 -22.08 55.40
C GLU A 417 -22.45 -22.35 56.53
N LEU A 418 -22.93 -22.45 57.79
CA LEU A 418 -22.08 -22.87 58.90
C LEU A 418 -21.56 -24.29 58.70
N ALA A 419 -22.41 -25.24 58.31
CA ALA A 419 -22.00 -26.61 58.03
C ALA A 419 -20.95 -26.68 56.92
N ASP A 420 -21.11 -25.91 55.83
CA ASP A 420 -20.14 -25.81 54.74
C ASP A 420 -18.79 -25.26 55.24
N THR A 421 -18.82 -24.27 56.13
CA THR A 421 -17.60 -23.70 56.73
C THR A 421 -16.92 -24.69 57.68
N VAL A 422 -17.69 -25.41 58.50
CA VAL A 422 -17.17 -26.46 59.38
C VAL A 422 -16.59 -27.61 58.56
N MET A 423 -17.20 -27.96 57.42
CA MET A 423 -16.75 -29.03 56.51
C MET A 423 -15.30 -28.85 56.06
N ALA A 424 -14.83 -27.60 55.93
CA ALA A 424 -13.45 -27.27 55.56
C ALA A 424 -12.41 -27.56 56.65
N TYR A 425 -12.83 -27.79 57.90
CA TYR A 425 -11.94 -27.97 59.06
C TYR A 425 -12.21 -29.25 59.86
N ASP A 426 -13.48 -29.63 60.02
CA ASP A 426 -13.90 -30.82 60.77
C ASP A 426 -15.07 -31.51 60.06
N THR A 427 -14.70 -32.55 59.31
CA THR A 427 -15.64 -33.33 58.49
C THR A 427 -16.70 -34.03 59.33
N ILE A 428 -16.34 -34.53 60.52
CA ILE A 428 -17.23 -35.34 61.37
C ILE A 428 -18.25 -34.43 62.06
N LEU A 429 -17.81 -33.28 62.57
CA LEU A 429 -18.69 -32.29 63.19
C LEU A 429 -19.69 -31.72 62.18
N ALA A 430 -19.24 -31.41 60.96
CA ALA A 430 -20.11 -30.95 59.88
C ALA A 430 -21.15 -32.00 59.48
N GLN A 431 -20.79 -33.28 59.40
CA GLN A 431 -21.75 -34.37 59.13
C GLN A 431 -22.79 -34.50 60.24
N ARG A 432 -22.39 -34.41 61.52
CA ARG A 432 -23.31 -34.40 62.66
C ARG A 432 -24.26 -33.19 62.61
N LEU A 433 -23.74 -32.00 62.29
CA LEU A 433 -24.57 -30.80 62.10
C LEU A 433 -25.55 -30.98 60.93
N ASN A 434 -25.11 -31.50 59.79
CA ASN A 434 -25.98 -31.79 58.64
C ASN A 434 -27.05 -32.83 58.94
N GLN A 435 -26.77 -33.83 59.79
CA GLN A 435 -27.79 -34.78 60.26
C GLN A 435 -28.89 -34.09 61.08
N VAL A 436 -28.52 -33.12 61.93
CA VAL A 436 -29.50 -32.31 62.69
C VAL A 436 -30.32 -31.43 61.77
N LEU A 437 -29.72 -30.92 60.69
CA LEU A 437 -30.33 -30.05 59.67
C LEU A 437 -31.01 -30.83 58.51
N LYS A 438 -31.13 -32.16 58.61
CA LYS A 438 -31.67 -33.02 57.54
C LYS A 438 -33.10 -32.68 57.13
N GLU A 439 -33.92 -32.22 58.07
CA GLU A 439 -35.25 -31.69 57.77
C GLU A 439 -35.13 -30.21 57.41
N ASP A 440 -35.80 -29.80 56.33
CA ASP A 440 -35.79 -28.40 55.90
C ASP A 440 -36.73 -27.57 56.78
N ARG A 441 -36.17 -26.99 57.84
CA ARG A 441 -36.88 -26.14 58.79
C ARG A 441 -36.51 -24.67 58.60
N ASN A 442 -37.35 -23.77 59.10
CA ASN A 442 -36.99 -22.35 59.20
C ASN A 442 -35.79 -22.14 60.16
N HIS A 443 -35.14 -20.98 60.06
CA HIS A 443 -33.94 -20.66 60.83
C HIS A 443 -34.10 -20.91 62.33
N ASN A 444 -35.18 -20.41 62.93
CA ASN A 444 -35.43 -20.50 64.37
C ASN A 444 -35.62 -21.96 64.83
N ALA A 445 -36.32 -22.77 64.05
CA ALA A 445 -36.50 -24.19 64.35
C ALA A 445 -35.17 -24.97 64.26
N ASN A 446 -34.32 -24.64 63.28
CA ASN A 446 -32.97 -25.18 63.20
C ASN A 446 -32.10 -24.75 64.40
N SER A 447 -32.20 -23.49 64.84
CA SER A 447 -31.51 -23.02 66.04
C SER A 447 -31.90 -23.80 67.30
N VAL A 448 -33.18 -24.19 67.43
CA VAL A 448 -33.64 -25.04 68.54
C VAL A 448 -33.13 -26.47 68.40
N ALA A 449 -33.16 -27.04 67.19
CA ALA A 449 -32.71 -28.40 66.92
C ALA A 449 -31.21 -28.57 67.24
N VAL A 450 -30.37 -27.63 66.78
CA VAL A 450 -28.92 -27.64 67.03
C VAL A 450 -28.59 -27.43 68.51
N LYS A 451 -29.37 -26.60 69.22
CA LYS A 451 -29.22 -26.47 70.69
C LYS A 451 -29.54 -27.77 71.42
N LYS A 452 -30.61 -28.47 71.02
CA LYS A 452 -31.01 -29.75 71.62
C LYS A 452 -30.05 -30.90 71.31
N SER A 453 -29.33 -30.85 70.19
CA SER A 453 -28.39 -31.90 69.81
C SER A 453 -27.07 -31.88 70.59
N GLY A 454 -26.84 -30.87 71.43
CA GLY A 454 -25.62 -30.74 72.24
C GLY A 454 -24.38 -30.25 71.46
N LEU A 455 -24.53 -29.93 70.17
CA LEU A 455 -23.39 -29.57 69.30
C LEU A 455 -22.87 -28.13 69.50
N MET A 456 -23.56 -27.31 70.30
CA MET A 456 -23.25 -25.87 70.40
C MET A 456 -21.84 -25.58 70.93
N GLU A 457 -21.33 -26.40 71.84
CA GLU A 457 -19.99 -26.23 72.42
C GLU A 457 -18.90 -26.56 71.40
N GLU A 458 -19.07 -27.65 70.65
CA GLU A 458 -18.17 -28.05 69.56
C GLU A 458 -18.20 -27.05 68.39
N LEU A 459 -19.34 -26.39 68.15
CA LEU A 459 -19.51 -25.40 67.09
C LEU A 459 -19.02 -23.99 67.46
N ALA A 460 -18.75 -23.71 68.74
CA ALA A 460 -18.39 -22.38 69.23
C ALA A 460 -17.22 -21.73 68.45
N PRO A 461 -16.10 -22.43 68.16
CA PRO A 461 -14.98 -21.85 67.42
C PRO A 461 -15.35 -21.45 65.98
N TYR A 462 -16.34 -22.11 65.37
CA TYR A 462 -16.79 -21.83 64.00
C TYR A 462 -17.87 -20.74 63.97
N LEU A 463 -18.75 -20.71 64.98
CA LEU A 463 -19.70 -19.63 65.19
C LEU A 463 -18.99 -18.29 65.39
N GLU A 464 -17.84 -18.29 66.09
CA GLU A 464 -16.99 -17.10 66.24
C GLU A 464 -16.41 -16.62 64.90
N LYS A 465 -15.97 -17.53 64.03
CA LYS A 465 -15.48 -17.19 62.68
C LYS A 465 -16.57 -16.59 61.78
N MET A 466 -17.84 -16.89 62.05
CA MET A 466 -18.98 -16.33 61.32
C MET A 466 -19.37 -14.93 61.77
N ARG A 467 -18.81 -14.43 62.89
CA ARG A 467 -18.99 -13.05 63.35
C ARG A 467 -18.03 -12.15 62.57
N LYS A 468 -18.34 -11.92 61.30
CA LYS A 468 -17.52 -11.14 60.37
C LYS A 468 -18.25 -9.96 59.78
N VAL A 469 -17.49 -9.02 59.25
CA VAL A 469 -18.02 -7.84 58.57
C VAL A 469 -17.36 -7.75 57.20
N THR A 470 -18.16 -7.89 56.17
CA THR A 470 -17.71 -7.73 54.79
C THR A 470 -17.89 -6.28 54.37
N TYR A 471 -16.95 -5.72 53.61
CA TYR A 471 -17.11 -4.38 53.06
C TYR A 471 -16.78 -4.36 51.57
N THR A 472 -17.50 -3.54 50.84
CA THR A 472 -17.19 -3.22 49.45
C THR A 472 -17.07 -1.72 49.33
N CYS A 473 -15.87 -1.25 49.00
CA CYS A 473 -15.58 0.15 48.79
C CYS A 473 -15.62 0.44 47.29
N VAL A 474 -16.39 1.42 46.86
CA VAL A 474 -16.35 1.92 45.48
C VAL A 474 -15.78 3.33 45.52
N TYR A 475 -14.63 3.51 44.89
CA TYR A 475 -14.02 4.82 44.74
C TYR A 475 -13.83 5.15 43.26
N VAL A 476 -13.86 6.44 42.97
CA VAL A 476 -13.48 6.98 41.67
C VAL A 476 -12.12 7.59 41.84
N VAL A 477 -11.10 7.00 41.22
CA VAL A 477 -9.80 7.67 41.15
C VAL A 477 -9.99 8.90 40.27
N ASN A 478 -9.94 10.09 40.89
CA ASN A 478 -10.06 11.36 40.18
C ASN A 478 -8.74 11.77 39.51
N ARG A 479 -7.66 11.01 39.73
CA ARG A 479 -6.41 11.10 38.98
C ARG A 479 -6.26 9.95 37.98
N PRO A 480 -5.63 10.17 36.82
CA PRO A 480 -5.14 9.06 36.00
C PRO A 480 -4.28 8.09 36.82
N LEU A 481 -4.35 6.79 36.51
CA LEU A 481 -3.33 5.86 36.98
C LEU A 481 -1.97 6.32 36.47
N SER A 482 -0.97 6.27 37.33
CA SER A 482 0.41 6.45 36.91
C SER A 482 0.83 5.29 35.99
N PRO A 483 1.83 5.50 35.11
CA PRO A 483 2.36 4.43 34.26
C PRO A 483 2.72 3.17 35.06
N THR A 484 3.33 3.33 36.25
CA THR A 484 3.69 2.22 37.13
C THR A 484 2.47 1.43 37.61
N GLU A 485 1.40 2.09 38.04
CA GLU A 485 0.16 1.42 38.47
C GLU A 485 -0.53 0.70 37.30
N ILE A 486 -0.50 1.27 36.10
CA ILE A 486 -1.03 0.64 34.88
C ILE A 486 -0.26 -0.65 34.58
N LEU A 487 1.07 -0.61 34.67
CA LEU A 487 1.92 -1.76 34.42
C LEU A 487 1.69 -2.86 35.46
N LEU A 488 1.58 -2.51 36.75
CA LEU A 488 1.28 -3.47 37.82
C LEU A 488 -0.08 -4.15 37.60
N LYS A 489 -1.10 -3.39 37.21
CA LYS A 489 -2.42 -3.93 36.85
C LYS A 489 -2.32 -4.93 35.70
N TYR A 490 -1.58 -4.58 34.64
CA TYR A 490 -1.36 -5.47 33.50
C TYR A 490 -0.59 -6.74 33.86
N GLN A 491 0.39 -6.65 34.77
CA GLN A 491 1.14 -7.80 35.26
C GLN A 491 0.29 -8.73 36.13
N ALA A 492 -0.63 -8.16 36.93
CA ALA A 492 -1.56 -8.94 37.74
C ALA A 492 -2.58 -9.71 36.87
N ASN A 493 -3.13 -9.05 35.85
CA ASN A 493 -4.00 -9.69 34.86
C ASN A 493 -3.88 -9.02 33.48
N ALA A 494 -3.20 -9.68 32.55
CA ALA A 494 -2.98 -9.16 31.21
C ALA A 494 -4.28 -9.04 30.37
N HIS A 495 -5.31 -9.81 30.74
CA HIS A 495 -6.60 -9.85 30.06
C HIS A 495 -7.63 -8.86 30.62
N ASP A 496 -7.25 -8.06 31.62
CA ASP A 496 -8.12 -6.98 32.13
C ASP A 496 -8.52 -5.99 31.03
N THR A 497 -9.63 -5.29 31.27
CA THR A 497 -10.04 -4.16 30.44
C THR A 497 -9.28 -2.90 30.85
N PHE A 498 -8.63 -2.27 29.86
CA PHE A 498 -7.91 -1.01 30.03
C PHE A 498 -8.64 0.14 29.32
N LEU A 499 -8.46 1.36 29.79
CA LEU A 499 -8.96 2.56 29.10
C LEU A 499 -8.03 2.96 27.95
N PRO A 500 -8.48 3.75 26.96
CA PRO A 500 -7.61 4.23 25.88
C PRO A 500 -6.32 4.93 26.37
N TYR A 501 -6.41 5.74 27.43
CA TYR A 501 -5.23 6.33 28.10
C TYR A 501 -4.29 5.28 28.71
N GLU A 502 -4.84 4.23 29.30
CA GLU A 502 -4.05 3.15 29.90
C GLU A 502 -3.32 2.34 28.81
N TYR A 503 -4.01 2.04 27.69
CA TYR A 503 -3.39 1.42 26.51
C TYR A 503 -2.26 2.26 25.94
N TRP A 504 -2.43 3.58 25.81
CA TRP A 504 -1.39 4.50 25.32
C TRP A 504 -0.10 4.39 26.17
N ASN A 505 -0.21 4.23 27.49
CA ASN A 505 0.95 3.99 28.36
C ASN A 505 1.52 2.57 28.17
N LEU A 506 0.65 1.55 28.11
CA LEU A 506 1.08 0.14 27.96
C LEU A 506 1.91 -0.09 26.70
N PHE A 507 1.56 0.56 25.58
CA PHE A 507 2.30 0.50 24.32
C PHE A 507 3.77 0.93 24.46
N GLN A 508 4.10 1.80 25.42
CA GLN A 508 5.47 2.28 25.65
C GLN A 508 6.23 1.42 26.68
N MET A 509 5.50 0.86 27.65
CA MET A 509 6.06 0.13 28.79
C MET A 509 6.34 -1.34 28.46
N VAL A 510 5.44 -2.00 27.74
CA VAL A 510 5.60 -3.42 27.36
C VAL A 510 6.64 -3.52 26.25
N LYS A 511 7.60 -4.45 26.40
CA LYS A 511 8.71 -4.64 25.44
C LYS A 511 8.57 -5.87 24.55
N ASP A 512 7.80 -6.86 25.01
CA ASP A 512 7.54 -8.07 24.24
C ASP A 512 6.65 -7.76 23.03
N THR A 513 7.13 -8.08 21.83
CA THR A 513 6.46 -7.73 20.57
C THR A 513 5.11 -8.43 20.41
N ALA A 514 5.01 -9.72 20.78
CA ALA A 514 3.76 -10.47 20.65
C ALA A 514 2.66 -9.90 21.56
N ARG A 515 3.01 -9.55 22.80
CA ARG A 515 2.11 -8.87 23.74
C ARG A 515 1.74 -7.47 23.26
N LEU A 516 2.66 -6.73 22.64
CA LEU A 516 2.36 -5.42 22.07
C LEU A 516 1.35 -5.51 20.92
N GLU A 517 1.47 -6.49 20.02
CA GLU A 517 0.49 -6.67 18.94
C GLU A 517 -0.93 -6.94 19.46
N ASP A 518 -1.06 -7.77 20.51
CA ASP A 518 -2.34 -7.98 21.20
C ASP A 518 -2.87 -6.68 21.83
N LEU A 519 -2.00 -5.93 22.51
CA LEU A 519 -2.35 -4.64 23.09
C LEU A 519 -2.82 -3.64 22.03
N TYR A 520 -2.16 -3.56 20.86
CA TYR A 520 -2.57 -2.67 19.78
C TYR A 520 -3.98 -3.01 19.28
N LYS A 521 -4.26 -4.30 19.03
CA LYS A 521 -5.58 -4.77 18.60
C LYS A 521 -6.67 -4.42 19.62
N ARG A 522 -6.43 -4.74 20.90
CA ARG A 522 -7.38 -4.44 21.98
C ARG A 522 -7.56 -2.93 22.20
N GLY A 523 -6.47 -2.16 22.11
CA GLY A 523 -6.50 -0.71 22.24
C GLY A 523 -7.28 -0.03 21.13
N ALA A 524 -7.10 -0.45 19.87
CA ALA A 524 -7.88 0.03 18.73
C ALA A 524 -9.38 -0.28 18.91
N ALA A 525 -9.73 -1.53 19.24
CA ALA A 525 -11.10 -1.94 19.48
C ALA A 525 -11.76 -1.18 20.65
N THR A 526 -11.02 -0.99 21.74
CA THR A 526 -11.49 -0.23 22.91
C THR A 526 -11.72 1.23 22.56
N ALA A 527 -10.77 1.90 21.90
CA ALA A 527 -10.95 3.30 21.52
C ALA A 527 -12.17 3.49 20.59
N LYS A 528 -12.36 2.58 19.64
CA LYS A 528 -13.53 2.60 18.75
C LYS A 528 -14.85 2.50 19.52
N ALA A 529 -14.91 1.67 20.57
CA ALA A 529 -16.09 1.54 21.42
C ALA A 529 -16.36 2.79 22.28
N TYR A 530 -15.31 3.46 22.77
CA TYR A 530 -15.42 4.65 23.61
C TYR A 530 -15.71 5.93 22.81
N GLU A 531 -15.24 6.01 21.56
CA GLU A 531 -15.30 7.24 20.75
C GLU A 531 -16.36 7.18 19.65
N ASN A 532 -17.52 6.58 19.94
CA ASN A 532 -18.66 6.50 19.02
C ASN A 532 -18.29 5.93 17.63
N GLY A 533 -17.42 4.92 17.58
CA GLY A 533 -16.98 4.28 16.35
C GLY A 533 -15.79 4.94 15.66
N ARG A 534 -15.23 6.04 16.19
CA ARG A 534 -14.04 6.69 15.62
C ARG A 534 -12.79 5.83 15.81
N ALA A 535 -12.01 5.70 14.74
CA ALA A 535 -10.78 4.91 14.77
C ALA A 535 -9.65 5.66 15.50
N TRP A 536 -8.86 4.91 16.28
CA TRP A 536 -7.62 5.44 16.84
C TRP A 536 -6.45 4.99 15.98
N VAL A 537 -5.92 5.94 15.21
CA VAL A 537 -4.89 5.69 14.18
C VAL A 537 -3.58 5.14 14.77
N LEU A 538 -3.21 5.55 15.99
CA LEU A 538 -1.93 5.17 16.61
C LEU A 538 -1.74 3.65 16.75
N PRO A 539 -2.62 2.89 17.45
CA PRO A 539 -2.44 1.45 17.59
C PRO A 539 -2.45 0.71 16.25
N GLU A 540 -3.27 1.12 15.28
CA GLU A 540 -3.31 0.49 13.95
C GLU A 540 -1.99 0.74 13.18
N CYS A 541 -1.45 1.95 13.24
CA CYS A 541 -0.15 2.28 12.65
C CYS A 541 1.02 1.53 13.32
N LEU A 542 0.97 1.35 14.64
CA LEU A 542 1.99 0.58 15.38
C LEU A 542 1.91 -0.92 15.08
N LEU A 543 0.69 -1.46 14.96
CA LEU A 543 0.48 -2.84 14.53
C LEU A 543 1.00 -3.06 13.11
N ALA A 544 0.73 -2.12 12.20
CA ALA A 544 1.25 -2.15 10.85
C ALA A 544 2.78 -2.11 10.82
N ALA A 545 3.40 -1.26 11.65
CA ALA A 545 4.84 -1.21 11.79
C ALA A 545 5.42 -2.54 12.29
N SER A 546 4.76 -3.21 13.24
CA SER A 546 5.14 -4.55 13.70
C SER A 546 5.11 -5.57 12.57
N TYR A 547 4.06 -5.54 11.74
CA TYR A 547 3.92 -6.45 10.60
C TYR A 547 5.03 -6.25 9.57
N ILE A 548 5.34 -5.00 9.24
CA ILE A 548 6.42 -4.65 8.31
C ILE A 548 7.78 -5.12 8.87
N ASN A 549 8.06 -4.90 10.16
CA ASN A 549 9.32 -5.33 10.79
C ASN A 549 9.53 -6.85 10.69
N ARG A 550 8.46 -7.65 10.87
CA ARG A 550 8.50 -9.11 10.74
C ARG A 550 8.26 -9.62 9.31
N ASP A 551 8.35 -8.73 8.33
CA ASP A 551 8.23 -9.02 6.89
C ASP A 551 6.85 -9.53 6.43
N THR A 552 5.81 -9.26 7.22
CA THR A 552 4.41 -9.59 6.93
C THR A 552 3.60 -8.33 6.59
N PHE A 553 2.36 -8.50 6.11
CA PHE A 553 1.49 -7.39 5.79
C PHE A 553 0.02 -7.77 6.02
N ASP A 554 -0.80 -6.74 6.22
CA ASP A 554 -2.25 -6.80 6.19
C ASP A 554 -2.73 -5.50 5.56
N VAL A 555 -3.15 -5.56 4.30
CA VAL A 555 -3.56 -4.37 3.54
C VAL A 555 -4.83 -3.75 4.13
N ASP A 556 -5.71 -4.58 4.69
CA ASP A 556 -7.02 -4.16 5.20
C ASP A 556 -6.90 -3.42 6.54
N LEU A 557 -5.79 -3.57 7.25
CA LEU A 557 -5.53 -2.88 8.51
C LEU A 557 -5.52 -1.35 8.35
N LEU A 558 -4.77 -0.83 7.37
CA LEU A 558 -4.63 0.61 7.16
C LEU A 558 -5.49 1.15 6.00
N ALA A 559 -6.04 0.29 5.14
CA ALA A 559 -6.87 0.74 4.02
C ALA A 559 -8.04 1.66 4.43
N PRO A 560 -8.78 1.42 5.54
CA PRO A 560 -9.86 2.30 6.00
C PRO A 560 -9.37 3.67 6.52
N LEU A 561 -8.08 3.79 6.86
CA LEU A 561 -7.47 5.02 7.38
C LEU A 561 -6.83 5.88 6.30
N VAL A 562 -6.71 5.37 5.07
CA VAL A 562 -6.15 6.10 3.93
C VAL A 562 -7.28 6.56 3.02
N ASP A 563 -7.62 7.85 3.12
CA ASP A 563 -8.61 8.50 2.28
C ASP A 563 -8.03 8.77 0.89
N ARG A 564 -8.60 8.13 -0.12
CA ARG A 564 -8.21 8.27 -1.53
C ARG A 564 -9.18 9.13 -2.32
N THR A 565 -10.13 9.77 -1.64
CA THR A 565 -11.11 10.61 -2.30
C THR A 565 -10.49 11.97 -2.66
N PRO A 566 -10.66 12.43 -3.91
CA PRO A 566 -10.34 13.80 -4.26
C PRO A 566 -11.19 14.79 -3.46
N ILE A 567 -10.62 15.92 -3.07
CA ILE A 567 -11.34 16.96 -2.31
C ILE A 567 -12.42 17.64 -3.17
N SER A 568 -12.17 17.80 -4.47
CA SER A 568 -13.13 18.43 -5.37
C SER A 568 -12.96 17.99 -6.83
N VAL A 569 -13.89 18.43 -7.68
CA VAL A 569 -13.82 18.22 -9.14
C VAL A 569 -12.60 18.94 -9.75
N SER A 570 -12.16 20.04 -9.13
CA SER A 570 -11.02 20.85 -9.60
C SER A 570 -9.67 20.37 -9.05
N ASP A 571 -9.63 19.92 -7.79
CA ASP A 571 -8.44 19.28 -7.20
C ASP A 571 -8.69 17.77 -7.09
N LYS A 572 -8.29 17.08 -8.16
CA LYS A 572 -8.49 15.64 -8.30
C LYS A 572 -7.55 14.79 -7.43
N ARG A 573 -6.74 15.41 -6.56
CA ARG A 573 -5.75 14.71 -5.73
C ARG A 573 -6.26 14.51 -4.30
N PRO A 574 -6.14 13.29 -3.73
CA PRO A 574 -6.37 13.09 -2.30
C PRO A 574 -5.25 13.75 -1.52
N LYS A 575 -5.59 14.39 -0.39
CA LYS A 575 -4.61 15.20 0.36
C LYS A 575 -3.92 14.49 1.49
N LEU A 576 -2.69 14.90 1.74
CA LEU A 576 -1.85 14.47 2.86
C LEU A 576 -1.99 15.43 4.04
N ASN A 577 -1.99 14.90 5.28
CA ASN A 577 -2.05 15.67 6.53
C ASN A 577 -3.19 16.73 6.56
N TYR A 578 -4.35 16.41 5.97
CA TYR A 578 -5.47 17.34 5.89
C TYR A 578 -6.35 17.23 7.15
N VAL A 579 -6.67 18.37 7.78
CA VAL A 579 -7.58 18.37 8.93
C VAL A 579 -9.02 18.48 8.45
N LYS A 580 -9.79 17.41 8.65
CA LYS A 580 -11.22 17.37 8.39
C LYS A 580 -11.98 17.67 9.67
N ARG A 581 -12.90 18.64 9.62
CA ARG A 581 -13.78 18.98 10.74
C ARG A 581 -15.18 18.42 10.50
N ASP A 582 -15.71 17.67 11.46
CA ASP A 582 -17.08 17.15 11.38
C ASP A 582 -18.14 18.18 11.82
N PHE A 583 -19.42 17.84 11.65
CA PHE A 583 -20.55 18.71 12.04
C PHE A 583 -20.58 19.05 13.53
N ASN A 584 -19.91 18.26 14.37
CA ASN A 584 -19.81 18.47 15.81
C ASN A 584 -18.54 19.26 16.19
N GLY A 585 -17.80 19.78 15.21
CA GLY A 585 -16.59 20.58 15.42
C GLY A 585 -15.33 19.76 15.73
N TYR A 586 -15.37 18.44 15.65
CA TYR A 586 -14.20 17.61 15.88
C TYR A 586 -13.28 17.59 14.68
N GLU A 587 -11.99 17.79 14.95
CA GLU A 587 -10.93 17.74 13.95
C GLU A 587 -10.31 16.34 13.90
N THR A 588 -10.19 15.79 12.69
CA THR A 588 -9.50 14.53 12.43
C THR A 588 -8.43 14.78 11.39
N LEU A 589 -7.20 14.35 11.69
CA LEU A 589 -6.10 14.37 10.74
C LEU A 589 -6.29 13.23 9.73
N VAL A 590 -6.55 13.58 8.49
CA VAL A 590 -6.69 12.66 7.36
C VAL A 590 -5.32 12.45 6.73
N ASN A 591 -5.04 11.19 6.37
CA ASN A 591 -3.80 10.77 5.73
C ASN A 591 -2.52 11.26 6.45
N PRO A 592 -2.28 10.88 7.71
CA PRO A 592 -0.98 11.10 8.33
C PRO A 592 0.14 10.41 7.54
N GLU A 593 1.28 11.07 7.33
CA GLU A 593 2.36 10.56 6.46
C GLU A 593 2.80 9.13 6.79
N ALA A 594 2.99 8.81 8.08
CA ALA A 594 3.42 7.49 8.51
C ALA A 594 2.39 6.39 8.19
N VAL A 595 1.11 6.72 8.25
CA VAL A 595 0.00 5.79 7.93
C VAL A 595 0.00 5.50 6.43
N VAL A 596 0.04 6.55 5.61
CA VAL A 596 0.08 6.40 4.15
C VAL A 596 1.33 5.65 3.70
N ALA A 597 2.50 5.94 4.29
CA ALA A 597 3.75 5.26 3.98
C ALA A 597 3.72 3.78 4.37
N ASN A 598 3.24 3.43 5.57
CA ASN A 598 3.11 2.03 5.98
C ASN A 598 2.08 1.27 5.13
N TYR A 599 0.96 1.90 4.79
CA TYR A 599 -0.04 1.34 3.88
C TYR A 599 0.56 1.05 2.50
N LEU A 600 1.34 2.00 1.96
CA LEU A 600 2.06 1.85 0.69
C LEU A 600 3.04 0.66 0.76
N ILE A 601 3.85 0.54 1.82
CA ILE A 601 4.77 -0.61 2.00
C ILE A 601 4.01 -1.93 2.00
N MET A 602 2.86 -2.00 2.70
CA MET A 602 2.02 -3.20 2.75
C MET A 602 1.44 -3.54 1.38
N CYS A 603 0.98 -2.55 0.60
CA CYS A 603 0.49 -2.75 -0.76
C CYS A 603 1.60 -3.27 -1.69
N MET A 604 2.82 -2.72 -1.57
CA MET A 604 3.97 -3.19 -2.36
C MET A 604 4.30 -4.65 -2.06
N LYS A 605 4.25 -5.06 -0.78
CA LYS A 605 4.44 -6.47 -0.38
C LYS A 605 3.33 -7.38 -0.91
N ALA A 606 2.10 -6.89 -0.93
CA ALA A 606 0.94 -7.59 -1.48
C ALA A 606 0.91 -7.64 -3.02
N ARG A 607 1.86 -6.97 -3.70
CA ARG A 607 1.84 -6.73 -5.15
C ARG A 607 0.57 -6.00 -5.63
N ASP A 608 -0.11 -5.26 -4.75
CA ASP A 608 -1.20 -4.34 -5.08
C ASP A 608 -0.61 -2.99 -5.53
N TYR A 609 0.02 -2.97 -6.70
CA TYR A 609 0.69 -1.79 -7.24
C TYR A 609 -0.29 -0.70 -7.67
N GLU A 610 -1.55 -1.05 -7.96
CA GLU A 610 -2.61 -0.05 -8.15
C GLU A 610 -2.79 0.79 -6.87
N SER A 611 -3.09 0.14 -5.74
CA SER A 611 -3.27 0.84 -4.46
C SER A 611 -1.97 1.51 -3.99
N ALA A 612 -0.82 0.87 -4.19
CA ALA A 612 0.48 1.45 -3.83
C ALA A 612 0.76 2.73 -4.61
N SER A 613 0.44 2.78 -5.91
CA SER A 613 0.66 3.97 -6.74
C SER A 613 -0.21 5.15 -6.31
N VAL A 614 -1.46 4.89 -5.92
CA VAL A 614 -2.36 5.92 -5.37
C VAL A 614 -1.81 6.45 -4.05
N ALA A 615 -1.40 5.56 -3.14
CA ALA A 615 -0.76 5.96 -1.88
C ALA A 615 0.54 6.75 -2.11
N ALA A 616 1.32 6.41 -3.14
CA ALA A 616 2.53 7.13 -3.53
C ALA A 616 2.21 8.55 -4.02
N GLN A 617 1.12 8.74 -4.76
CA GLN A 617 0.67 10.07 -5.19
C GLN A 617 0.24 10.96 -4.02
N ILE A 618 -0.45 10.38 -3.02
CA ILE A 618 -0.81 11.08 -1.78
C ILE A 618 0.46 11.49 -1.02
N LEU A 619 1.38 10.54 -0.83
CA LEU A 619 2.61 10.76 -0.08
C LEU A 619 3.56 11.75 -0.77
N ALA A 620 3.48 11.90 -2.09
CA ALA A 620 4.24 12.89 -2.84
C ALA A 620 3.89 14.35 -2.49
N GLU A 621 2.71 14.61 -1.91
CA GLU A 621 2.35 15.94 -1.40
C GLU A 621 3.20 16.37 -0.19
N ALA A 622 3.94 15.46 0.44
CA ALA A 622 4.87 15.79 1.52
C ALA A 622 6.04 16.68 1.07
N HIS A 623 6.31 16.72 -0.25
CA HIS A 623 7.37 17.51 -0.88
C HIS A 623 8.75 17.40 -0.19
N ASN A 624 9.11 16.19 0.25
CA ASN A 624 10.37 15.90 0.93
C ASN A 624 11.00 14.58 0.48
N ASP A 625 12.30 14.44 0.70
CA ASP A 625 13.08 13.28 0.23
C ASP A 625 12.90 12.02 1.09
N LYS A 626 12.25 12.13 2.26
CA LYS A 626 12.08 11.03 3.23
C LYS A 626 11.37 9.80 2.62
N TYR A 627 10.52 10.04 1.62
CA TYR A 627 9.71 9.03 0.95
C TYR A 627 10.09 8.82 -0.52
N ALA A 628 11.13 9.49 -1.01
CA ALA A 628 11.43 9.55 -2.44
C ALA A 628 11.62 8.17 -3.07
N ASP A 629 12.39 7.28 -2.42
CA ASP A 629 12.64 5.94 -2.94
C ASP A 629 11.38 5.07 -2.86
N LEU A 630 10.62 5.13 -1.76
CA LEU A 630 9.37 4.40 -1.61
C LEU A 630 8.36 4.77 -2.69
N ILE A 631 8.20 6.07 -2.94
CA ILE A 631 7.34 6.62 -4.00
C ILE A 631 7.84 6.16 -5.38
N ALA A 632 9.14 6.28 -5.64
CA ALA A 632 9.71 5.91 -6.93
C ALA A 632 9.54 4.42 -7.23
N PHE A 633 9.78 3.52 -6.26
CA PHE A 633 9.52 2.10 -6.44
C PHE A 633 8.03 1.81 -6.66
N ALA A 634 7.12 2.43 -5.92
CA ALA A 634 5.68 2.22 -6.13
C ALA A 634 5.19 2.66 -7.51
N LEU A 635 5.65 3.83 -7.98
CA LEU A 635 5.34 4.33 -9.32
C LEU A 635 6.00 3.46 -10.41
N CYS A 636 7.24 3.03 -10.19
CA CYS A 636 7.97 2.17 -11.12
C CYS A 636 7.29 0.80 -11.28
N MET A 637 6.94 0.14 -10.17
CA MET A 637 6.26 -1.16 -10.19
C MET A 637 4.85 -1.08 -10.79
N ARG A 638 4.25 0.11 -10.86
CA ARG A 638 2.99 0.39 -11.57
C ARG A 638 3.16 0.66 -13.08
N GLY A 639 4.40 0.77 -13.57
CA GLY A 639 4.73 1.06 -14.96
C GLY A 639 4.91 2.55 -15.29
N SER A 640 4.92 3.45 -14.30
CA SER A 640 5.07 4.89 -14.58
C SER A 640 6.47 5.29 -15.09
N PHE A 641 7.47 4.40 -15.07
CA PHE A 641 8.80 4.72 -15.59
C PHE A 641 8.81 5.02 -17.09
N TYR A 642 7.82 4.56 -17.87
CA TYR A 642 7.69 4.87 -19.30
C TYR A 642 7.57 6.37 -19.59
N ASN A 643 6.92 7.12 -18.70
CA ASN A 643 6.68 8.56 -18.86
C ASN A 643 7.30 9.41 -17.73
N ARG A 644 8.08 8.79 -16.84
CA ARG A 644 8.75 9.44 -15.71
C ARG A 644 10.24 9.10 -15.71
N PRO A 645 11.06 9.86 -16.46
CA PRO A 645 12.51 9.66 -16.52
C PRO A 645 13.18 9.77 -15.15
N ASP A 646 12.62 10.57 -14.24
CA ASP A 646 13.08 10.69 -12.86
C ASP A 646 12.88 9.39 -12.06
N VAL A 647 11.74 8.73 -12.23
CA VAL A 647 11.44 7.42 -11.62
C VAL A 647 12.34 6.34 -12.22
N PHE A 648 12.48 6.31 -13.54
CA PHE A 648 13.39 5.38 -14.24
C PHE A 648 14.81 5.49 -13.69
N LYS A 649 15.39 6.71 -13.71
CA LYS A 649 16.78 6.95 -13.29
C LYS A 649 16.99 6.57 -11.82
N ARG A 650 16.07 6.95 -10.93
CA ARG A 650 16.17 6.67 -9.50
C ARG A 650 16.16 5.17 -9.22
N VAL A 651 15.23 4.41 -9.82
CA VAL A 651 15.12 2.96 -9.58
C VAL A 651 16.23 2.20 -10.29
N ALA A 652 16.57 2.54 -11.54
CA ALA A 652 17.68 1.93 -12.26
C ALA A 652 19.01 2.06 -11.50
N ALA A 653 19.25 3.21 -10.84
CA ALA A 653 20.47 3.44 -10.07
C ALA A 653 20.60 2.56 -8.81
N THR A 654 19.54 1.88 -8.37
CA THR A 654 19.58 1.06 -7.14
C THR A 654 20.28 -0.27 -7.31
N SER A 655 20.25 -0.86 -8.50
CA SER A 655 21.02 -2.06 -8.82
C SER A 655 21.21 -2.27 -10.32
N PRO A 656 22.29 -2.94 -10.75
CA PRO A 656 22.47 -3.28 -12.16
C PRO A 656 21.34 -4.13 -12.74
N VAL A 657 20.76 -5.03 -11.94
CA VAL A 657 19.60 -5.85 -12.36
C VAL A 657 18.40 -4.96 -12.68
N ASN A 658 18.10 -3.98 -11.84
CA ASN A 658 17.03 -3.03 -12.07
C ASN A 658 17.29 -2.18 -13.32
N GLU A 659 18.53 -1.74 -13.54
CA GLU A 659 18.95 -1.03 -14.76
C GLU A 659 18.69 -1.90 -16.01
N VAL A 660 19.09 -3.17 -16.01
CA VAL A 660 18.84 -4.10 -17.12
C VAL A 660 17.34 -4.26 -17.39
N ILE A 661 16.55 -4.60 -16.36
CA ILE A 661 15.12 -4.86 -16.49
C ILE A 661 14.38 -3.63 -17.03
N LEU A 662 14.61 -2.45 -16.46
CA LEU A 662 13.91 -1.25 -16.90
C LEU A 662 14.25 -0.88 -18.34
N ASN A 663 15.51 -1.01 -18.74
CA ASN A 663 15.91 -0.83 -20.14
C ASN A 663 15.25 -1.86 -21.07
N LEU A 664 15.20 -3.14 -20.67
CA LEU A 664 14.46 -4.16 -21.42
C LEU A 664 12.97 -3.85 -21.55
N MET A 665 12.35 -3.28 -20.51
CA MET A 665 10.94 -2.90 -20.54
C MET A 665 10.65 -1.74 -21.50
N MET A 666 11.62 -0.84 -21.75
CA MET A 666 11.47 0.22 -22.76
C MET A 666 11.41 -0.32 -24.19
N GLY A 667 11.97 -1.51 -24.46
CA GLY A 667 11.76 -2.24 -25.72
C GLY A 667 12.42 -1.66 -26.99
N THR A 668 13.11 -0.52 -26.91
CA THR A 668 13.81 0.08 -28.07
C THR A 668 15.21 -0.53 -28.28
N ASN A 669 15.73 -0.48 -29.50
CA ASN A 669 17.12 -0.90 -29.79
C ASN A 669 18.17 -0.21 -28.92
N ARG A 670 18.03 1.10 -28.68
CA ARG A 670 18.90 1.88 -27.79
C ARG A 670 18.90 1.33 -26.37
N ASN A 671 17.72 1.13 -25.79
CA ASN A 671 17.60 0.59 -24.45
C ASN A 671 18.07 -0.89 -24.37
N ASN A 672 17.92 -1.70 -25.43
CA ASN A 672 18.54 -3.03 -25.46
C ASN A 672 20.09 -2.95 -25.34
N ALA A 673 20.73 -1.96 -25.97
CA ALA A 673 22.17 -1.73 -25.81
C ALA A 673 22.54 -1.26 -24.38
N TYR A 674 21.74 -0.39 -23.76
CA TYR A 674 21.95 -0.01 -22.36
C TYR A 674 21.76 -1.19 -21.40
N ALA A 675 20.75 -2.05 -21.65
CA ALA A 675 20.57 -3.28 -20.92
C ALA A 675 21.78 -4.22 -21.06
N GLN A 676 22.34 -4.36 -22.27
CA GLN A 676 23.56 -5.15 -22.49
C GLN A 676 24.73 -4.63 -21.64
N ASN A 677 24.99 -3.32 -21.66
CA ASN A 677 26.07 -2.72 -20.86
C ASN A 677 25.83 -2.85 -19.35
N ALA A 678 24.59 -2.75 -18.89
CA ALA A 678 24.26 -2.94 -17.49
C ALA A 678 24.38 -4.41 -17.06
N LEU A 679 24.11 -5.35 -17.97
CA LEU A 679 24.18 -6.78 -17.73
C LEU A 679 25.61 -7.25 -17.46
N GLU A 680 26.63 -6.60 -18.05
CA GLU A 680 28.05 -6.88 -17.77
C GLU A 680 28.44 -6.66 -16.30
N LYS A 681 27.67 -5.83 -15.58
CA LYS A 681 27.86 -5.58 -14.14
C LYS A 681 27.15 -6.63 -13.26
N VAL A 682 26.35 -7.52 -13.84
CA VAL A 682 25.64 -8.60 -13.14
C VAL A 682 26.50 -9.87 -13.19
N SER A 683 26.63 -10.59 -12.06
CA SER A 683 27.43 -11.81 -12.02
C SER A 683 26.80 -12.95 -12.83
N ASP A 684 27.61 -13.57 -13.70
CA ASP A 684 27.31 -14.80 -14.45
C ASP A 684 27.04 -16.03 -13.58
N LYS A 685 27.37 -15.99 -12.28
CA LYS A 685 27.01 -17.01 -11.28
C LYS A 685 25.53 -16.93 -10.86
N ASN A 686 24.82 -15.86 -11.23
CA ASN A 686 23.39 -15.74 -10.98
C ASN A 686 22.61 -16.31 -12.18
N PRO A 687 21.68 -17.28 -12.01
CA PRO A 687 20.86 -17.77 -13.12
C PRO A 687 20.07 -16.67 -13.83
N LEU A 688 19.69 -15.60 -13.12
CA LEU A 688 19.00 -14.45 -13.71
C LEU A 688 19.85 -13.72 -14.76
N TYR A 689 21.17 -13.72 -14.63
CA TYR A 689 22.07 -13.16 -15.66
C TYR A 689 21.83 -13.84 -17.01
N TRP A 690 21.84 -15.19 -17.01
CA TRP A 690 21.66 -15.98 -18.22
C TRP A 690 20.25 -15.83 -18.80
N TYR A 691 19.25 -15.72 -17.94
CA TYR A 691 17.88 -15.45 -18.37
C TYR A 691 17.74 -14.10 -19.07
N LEU A 692 18.25 -13.01 -18.46
CA LEU A 692 18.20 -11.67 -19.06
C LEU A 692 19.06 -11.58 -20.32
N LYS A 693 20.19 -12.29 -20.36
CA LYS A 693 21.03 -12.43 -21.56
C LYS A 693 20.26 -13.12 -22.70
N ALA A 694 19.49 -14.16 -22.40
CA ALA A 694 18.66 -14.83 -23.38
C ALA A 694 17.59 -13.89 -23.97
N VAL A 695 16.94 -13.08 -23.12
CA VAL A 695 15.96 -12.07 -23.58
C VAL A 695 16.60 -11.07 -24.54
N LEU A 696 17.82 -10.59 -24.25
CA LEU A 696 18.55 -9.70 -25.15
C LEU A 696 18.90 -10.38 -26.47
N ALA A 697 19.44 -11.61 -26.42
CA ALA A 697 19.81 -12.37 -27.61
C ALA A 697 18.59 -12.67 -28.49
N ASP A 698 17.45 -13.03 -27.91
CA ASP A 698 16.22 -13.35 -28.64
C ASP A 698 15.61 -12.14 -29.36
N ARG A 699 15.78 -10.94 -28.78
CA ARG A 699 15.40 -9.67 -29.41
C ARG A 699 16.32 -9.23 -30.54
N GLN A 700 17.60 -9.55 -30.43
CA GLN A 700 18.62 -9.23 -31.45
C GLN A 700 18.61 -10.24 -32.60
N ASP A 701 18.06 -11.44 -32.38
CA ASP A 701 17.91 -12.45 -33.42
C ASP A 701 16.92 -12.00 -34.50
N GLN A 702 17.47 -11.61 -35.65
CA GLN A 702 16.74 -11.21 -36.85
C GLN A 702 16.21 -12.40 -37.65
N GLY A 703 16.32 -13.64 -37.14
CA GLY A 703 15.84 -14.85 -37.82
C GLY A 703 16.66 -15.20 -39.07
N GLN A 704 17.89 -14.70 -39.17
CA GLN A 704 18.77 -14.89 -40.33
C GLN A 704 19.93 -15.88 -40.07
N SER A 705 19.98 -16.54 -38.91
CA SER A 705 21.05 -17.49 -38.65
C SER A 705 20.84 -18.79 -39.43
N MET A 706 21.45 -18.89 -40.61
CA MET A 706 21.66 -20.17 -41.32
C MET A 706 22.80 -21.00 -40.70
N SER A 707 23.15 -20.79 -39.43
CA SER A 707 24.17 -21.59 -38.75
C SER A 707 23.58 -22.91 -38.24
N PHE A 708 24.39 -23.96 -38.25
CA PHE A 708 24.08 -25.25 -37.60
C PHE A 708 24.20 -25.18 -36.06
N ASP A 709 24.63 -24.04 -35.52
CA ASP A 709 24.81 -23.85 -34.09
C ASP A 709 23.52 -23.39 -33.43
N LEU A 710 23.23 -23.93 -32.24
CA LEU A 710 22.10 -23.50 -31.42
C LEU A 710 22.10 -21.97 -31.24
N PRO A 711 20.94 -21.28 -31.38
CA PRO A 711 20.86 -19.83 -31.18
C PRO A 711 21.38 -19.41 -29.79
N GLU A 712 22.01 -18.24 -29.69
CA GLU A 712 22.60 -17.76 -28.43
C GLU A 712 21.56 -17.66 -27.30
N ALA A 713 20.33 -17.27 -27.63
CA ALA A 713 19.23 -17.23 -26.68
C ALA A 713 18.93 -18.61 -26.08
N VAL A 714 18.91 -19.66 -26.91
CA VAL A 714 18.68 -21.05 -26.50
C VAL A 714 19.82 -21.53 -25.61
N LYS A 715 21.08 -21.28 -25.98
CA LYS A 715 22.26 -21.62 -25.14
C LYS A 715 22.21 -20.95 -23.76
N CYS A 716 21.83 -19.67 -23.72
CA CYS A 716 21.69 -18.93 -22.48
C CYS A 716 20.56 -19.50 -21.60
N LEU A 717 19.40 -19.85 -22.18
CA LEU A 717 18.30 -20.47 -21.45
C LEU A 717 18.68 -21.84 -20.89
N VAL A 718 19.31 -22.71 -21.68
CA VAL A 718 19.78 -24.03 -21.22
C VAL A 718 20.75 -23.88 -20.05
N THR A 719 21.67 -22.91 -20.12
CA THR A 719 22.59 -22.61 -19.01
C THR A 719 21.83 -22.14 -17.77
N CYS A 720 20.83 -21.26 -17.95
CA CYS A 720 19.96 -20.81 -16.87
C CYS A 720 19.22 -21.98 -16.19
N PHE A 721 18.61 -22.88 -16.98
CA PHE A 721 17.85 -24.03 -16.46
C PHE A 721 18.73 -25.03 -15.71
N ARG A 722 19.97 -25.24 -16.14
CA ARG A 722 20.96 -26.06 -15.41
C ARG A 722 21.34 -25.47 -14.06
N MET A 723 21.38 -24.14 -13.95
CA MET A 723 21.70 -23.46 -12.70
C MET A 723 20.51 -23.42 -11.75
N ASP A 724 19.29 -23.25 -12.27
CA ASP A 724 18.06 -23.21 -11.48
C ASP A 724 16.84 -23.62 -12.34
N GLU A 725 16.34 -24.84 -12.12
CA GLU A 725 15.21 -25.42 -12.88
C GLU A 725 13.91 -24.61 -12.76
N LYS A 726 13.77 -23.73 -11.76
CA LYS A 726 12.56 -22.89 -11.62
C LYS A 726 12.34 -22.00 -12.85
N PHE A 727 13.40 -21.66 -13.57
CA PHE A 727 13.32 -20.83 -14.77
C PHE A 727 12.66 -21.54 -15.96
N LEU A 728 12.50 -22.86 -15.96
CA LEU A 728 11.72 -23.59 -16.96
C LEU A 728 10.27 -23.09 -17.01
N ASN A 729 9.61 -23.10 -15.85
CA ASN A 729 8.23 -22.63 -15.73
C ASN A 729 8.12 -21.11 -15.94
N ILE A 730 9.13 -20.35 -15.52
CA ILE A 730 9.13 -18.90 -15.77
C ILE A 730 9.22 -18.61 -17.28
N ALA A 731 10.14 -19.26 -18.00
CA ALA A 731 10.32 -19.08 -19.44
C ALA A 731 9.05 -19.44 -20.24
N LEU A 732 8.37 -20.53 -19.88
CA LEU A 732 7.09 -20.94 -20.51
C LEU A 732 6.01 -19.87 -20.39
N ARG A 733 5.99 -19.14 -19.28
CA ARG A 733 4.96 -18.14 -18.97
C ARG A 733 5.33 -16.73 -19.42
N ASP A 734 6.61 -16.42 -19.54
CA ASP A 734 7.08 -15.10 -19.87
C ASP A 734 6.99 -14.83 -21.38
N GLY A 735 6.34 -13.72 -21.74
CA GLY A 735 6.23 -13.23 -23.10
C GLY A 735 7.42 -12.39 -23.56
N SER A 736 8.45 -12.24 -22.73
CA SER A 736 9.69 -11.55 -23.10
C SER A 736 10.53 -12.32 -24.13
N LEU A 737 10.31 -13.63 -24.24
CA LEU A 737 10.96 -14.56 -25.15
C LEU A 737 9.95 -15.09 -26.18
N LYS A 738 10.40 -15.32 -27.41
CA LYS A 738 9.65 -16.02 -28.45
C LYS A 738 9.35 -17.45 -28.00
N GLU A 739 8.17 -17.93 -28.36
CA GLU A 739 7.71 -19.28 -27.97
C GLU A 739 8.61 -20.38 -28.50
N ALA A 740 8.98 -20.30 -29.78
CA ALA A 740 9.90 -21.25 -30.41
C ALA A 740 11.26 -21.33 -29.70
N THR A 741 11.83 -20.19 -29.28
CA THR A 741 13.12 -20.13 -28.55
C THR A 741 13.04 -20.87 -27.21
N VAL A 742 11.91 -20.74 -26.51
CA VAL A 742 11.70 -21.43 -25.23
C VAL A 742 11.51 -22.92 -25.43
N ASP A 743 10.70 -23.33 -26.40
CA ASP A 743 10.44 -24.75 -26.70
C ASP A 743 11.73 -25.48 -27.10
N GLU A 744 12.55 -24.86 -27.95
CA GLU A 744 13.85 -25.39 -28.36
C GLU A 744 14.81 -25.52 -27.17
N ALA A 745 14.85 -24.52 -26.29
CA ALA A 745 15.71 -24.55 -25.10
C ALA A 745 15.32 -25.63 -24.11
N ILE A 746 14.02 -25.87 -23.93
CA ILE A 746 13.51 -26.94 -23.06
C ILE A 746 13.85 -28.31 -23.66
N ALA A 747 13.62 -28.50 -24.96
CA ALA A 747 13.95 -29.75 -25.63
C ALA A 747 15.44 -30.09 -25.55
N GLU A 748 16.31 -29.09 -25.75
CA GLU A 748 17.76 -29.26 -25.62
C GLU A 748 18.17 -29.56 -24.18
N TYR A 749 17.61 -28.84 -23.20
CA TYR A 749 17.88 -29.07 -21.78
C TYR A 749 17.50 -30.49 -21.35
N GLU A 750 16.32 -30.98 -21.74
CA GLU A 750 15.87 -32.34 -21.42
C GLU A 750 16.73 -33.41 -22.11
N THR A 751 17.16 -33.16 -23.36
CA THR A 751 18.07 -34.05 -24.08
C THR A 751 19.41 -34.18 -23.36
N GLN A 752 19.96 -33.07 -22.87
CA GLN A 752 21.23 -33.06 -22.14
C GLN A 752 21.12 -33.64 -20.72
N LYS A 753 19.93 -33.65 -20.12
CA LYS A 753 19.68 -34.25 -18.79
C LYS A 753 19.58 -35.78 -18.85
N GLN A 754 19.25 -36.32 -20.02
CA GLN A 754 19.15 -37.76 -20.26
C GLN A 754 20.49 -38.41 -20.67
N GLN A 755 21.48 -37.60 -21.06
CA GLN A 755 22.87 -38.01 -21.33
C GLN A 755 23.71 -37.93 -20.06
#